data_AF-A0A3E3J1F8-F1
#
_entry.id   AF-A0A3E3J1F8-F1
#
_cell.length_a   1.000
_cell.length_b   1.000
_cell.length_c   1.000
_cell.angle_alpha   90.00
_cell.angle_beta   90.00
_cell.angle_gamma   90.00
#
_symmetry.space_group_name_H-M   'P 1'
#
loop_
_entity.id
_entity.type
_entity.pdbx_description
1 polymer ?
#
loop_
_entity_poly.entity_id
_entity_poly.type
_entity_poly.pdbx_seq_one_letter_code
_entity_poly.pdbx_strand_id
1 'polypeptide(L)'
;MDKINLHGCWELLLDEEQQGIKEHFYKSETPFPKQIQLPTTISEAKLTPRRDLASTDHLTDPYAFEGFAWYRKTVFLPDNCKDYDWELYLERTRMTQLYINGVEAGSFDSLCTPHCYPVTPWIKSGENQLVILVKNTGYPTNGGHMTSPDTQTNWNGLLGALELRPLPRERILSLRLYPSFSGQSLTVRGRITPCAGKLELLIQDAGENIIIRTFHQTENSDFECRIPLENKLLPWSEYNPVLYQLKAVLYTGGTAADECSQSFGIRDFEAGKHHFLVNGDPVFLRGKHDGMIFPLTGYAPMNTEEWLKVMGTAKDYGINHYRFHTCCPPEAAFQAADQLGIYLEPELPFWGTVTSPSQEGHNEELQQYLITEGFRILDTFGNHPSFVMFSLGNELWGSKEVLNDILKAYKAHDKRHLYVQGSNNFQFTPCILPEDDFFSGVRFGRDRLIRGSYAMCDAPLGHIQTQRPSTAGSYDPVICPDCASAQTTPSENVTRQIQYGTGVKEVRLGETEELIPDIPVISHEIGQYETFPDFSEIDRYTGVLQPENLRIFRKRLEAAGLADFAADYFYSSGRLAAACYKEELECALRSRLLAGYQLLDLQDFSGQGTALVGILNAFMENKGIIRRECWNQFCAPTVILASFQDYTVQSKSLVPCKFLVSNYGPAPLEQAELTFSLSSKSDGSSCRDGIFYKETVPAAEIPRGLSTLAEAILPMPETKAPCRVALKLQLEYTGTGTPSLNISNEYTFWVYPAEVPAIPEDIHIIRDKAALKKILQQTEENAASIKKVLFLPTFQANAHSIEGTYCTDFWCYPMFRKISESMGKPVPVGTLGLFIREGHPALADFPCTRYSTPQWWDIVMNSRSTILDRTDIVPIVQTIDNFERNHRLGLVYEVYCNNCHIITCTADLTALTDSLPAQWLLESLTVRLEKSGMKSVQDGHSSPLEIPTVSEETFLSLFTE
;
A
#
# COMPACT_ATOMS: atom_id res chain seq x y z
N MET A 1 -33.97 4.90 31.73
CA MET A 1 -33.49 6.29 31.63
C MET A 1 -32.59 6.35 30.41
N ASP A 2 -32.69 7.38 29.58
CA ASP A 2 -31.88 7.47 28.36
C ASP A 2 -30.45 7.94 28.69
N LYS A 3 -29.51 7.58 27.81
CA LYS A 3 -28.14 8.11 27.86
C LYS A 3 -28.12 9.62 27.66
N ILE A 4 -27.17 10.29 28.31
CA ILE A 4 -26.96 11.73 28.18
C ILE A 4 -25.83 11.95 27.17
N ASN A 5 -26.17 12.58 26.04
CA ASN A 5 -25.21 12.98 25.02
C ASN A 5 -24.42 14.21 25.51
N LEU A 6 -23.09 14.13 25.49
CA LEU A 6 -22.17 15.18 25.94
C LEU A 6 -21.58 16.01 24.79
N HIS A 7 -22.07 15.87 23.56
CA HIS A 7 -21.66 16.68 22.41
C HIS A 7 -21.98 18.17 22.61
N GLY A 8 -21.37 19.02 21.78
CA GLY A 8 -21.55 20.46 21.78
C GLY A 8 -20.45 21.19 22.54
N CYS A 9 -20.78 22.33 23.14
CA CYS A 9 -19.78 23.21 23.74
C CYS A 9 -19.20 22.62 25.03
N TRP A 10 -17.87 22.71 25.16
CA TRP A 10 -17.08 22.44 26.34
C TRP A 10 -16.17 23.64 26.62
N GLU A 11 -15.92 23.91 27.89
CA GLU A 11 -14.86 24.83 28.29
C GLU A 11 -13.49 24.15 28.13
N LEU A 12 -12.48 24.90 27.72
CA LEU A 12 -11.15 24.39 27.41
C LEU A 12 -10.05 25.23 28.06
N LEU A 13 -9.05 24.55 28.61
CA LEU A 13 -7.78 25.13 29.07
C LEU A 13 -6.62 24.31 28.48
N LEU A 14 -5.75 24.98 27.72
CA LEU A 14 -4.53 24.39 27.18
C LEU A 14 -3.40 24.59 28.20
N ASP A 15 -2.72 23.50 28.55
CA ASP A 15 -1.70 23.42 29.59
C ASP A 15 -0.40 22.84 28.97
N GLU A 16 0.27 23.66 28.15
CA GLU A 16 1.50 23.28 27.45
C GLU A 16 2.65 22.96 28.42
N GLU A 17 2.68 23.63 29.58
CA GLU A 17 3.69 23.43 30.63
C GLU A 17 3.39 22.25 31.56
N GLN A 18 2.25 21.56 31.36
CA GLN A 18 1.82 20.37 32.09
C GLN A 18 1.74 20.56 33.62
N GLN A 19 1.39 21.77 34.08
CA GLN A 19 1.34 22.10 35.51
C GLN A 19 -0.02 21.83 36.15
N GLY A 20 -1.07 21.59 35.37
CA GLY A 20 -2.45 21.60 35.84
C GLY A 20 -2.79 20.54 36.88
N ILE A 21 -2.06 19.42 36.94
CA ILE A 21 -2.23 18.42 38.00
C ILE A 21 -1.74 18.99 39.34
N LYS A 22 -0.57 19.65 39.33
CA LYS A 22 0.07 20.26 40.50
C LYS A 22 -0.68 21.52 40.94
N GLU A 23 -1.20 22.29 39.99
CA GLU A 23 -1.97 23.51 40.23
C GLU A 23 -3.47 23.26 40.42
N HIS A 24 -3.90 22.00 40.41
CA HIS A 24 -5.27 21.57 40.69
C HIS A 24 -6.33 22.16 39.74
N PHE A 25 -6.06 22.22 38.43
CA PHE A 25 -6.98 22.79 37.43
C PHE A 25 -8.35 22.11 37.36
N TYR A 26 -8.47 20.88 37.89
CA TYR A 26 -9.73 20.16 38.04
C TYR A 26 -10.68 20.73 39.12
N LYS A 27 -10.26 21.72 39.90
CA LYS A 27 -11.14 22.42 40.85
C LYS A 27 -12.02 23.43 40.11
N SER A 28 -13.24 23.62 40.63
CA SER A 28 -14.27 24.48 40.03
C SER A 28 -13.90 25.96 39.88
N GLU A 29 -12.93 26.42 40.67
CA GLU A 29 -12.48 27.82 40.72
C GLU A 29 -11.53 28.18 39.55
N THR A 30 -10.93 27.17 38.90
CA THR A 30 -9.98 27.38 37.82
C THR A 30 -10.68 27.96 36.58
N PRO A 31 -10.24 29.10 36.02
CA PRO A 31 -10.84 29.65 34.82
C PRO A 31 -10.40 28.86 33.57
N PHE A 32 -11.35 28.53 32.69
CA PHE A 32 -11.08 27.88 31.39
C PHE A 32 -11.33 28.93 30.30
N PRO A 33 -10.27 29.51 29.71
CA PRO A 33 -10.38 30.73 28.90
C PRO A 33 -10.92 30.49 27.49
N LYS A 34 -10.98 29.23 27.02
CA LYS A 34 -11.41 28.86 25.67
C LYS A 34 -12.68 28.02 25.72
N GLN A 35 -13.31 27.87 24.56
CA GLN A 35 -14.40 26.92 24.33
C GLN A 35 -14.09 26.09 23.08
N ILE A 36 -14.62 24.87 23.04
CA ILE A 36 -14.47 23.93 21.92
C ILE A 36 -15.79 23.20 21.68
N GLN A 37 -16.14 22.97 20.42
CA GLN A 37 -17.32 22.20 20.03
C GLN A 37 -16.90 20.75 19.79
N LEU A 38 -17.23 19.85 20.71
CA LEU A 38 -16.88 18.44 20.60
C LEU A 38 -18.03 17.63 19.96
N PRO A 39 -17.73 16.56 19.20
CA PRO A 39 -16.40 15.98 18.97
C PRO A 39 -15.56 16.72 17.90
N THR A 40 -14.27 16.92 18.18
CA THR A 40 -13.24 17.46 17.25
C THR A 40 -11.85 17.35 17.91
N THR A 41 -10.79 17.78 17.22
CA THR A 41 -9.44 17.97 17.77
C THR A 41 -9.09 19.44 17.93
N ILE A 42 -8.11 19.74 18.78
CA ILE A 42 -7.57 21.11 18.95
C ILE A 42 -7.04 21.67 17.62
N SER A 43 -6.36 20.84 16.83
CA SER A 43 -5.81 21.21 15.52
C SER A 43 -6.92 21.52 14.51
N GLU A 44 -7.93 20.64 14.39
CA GLU A 44 -9.06 20.85 13.48
C GLU A 44 -9.88 22.09 13.86
N ALA A 45 -10.08 22.32 15.15
CA ALA A 45 -10.73 23.51 15.69
C ALA A 45 -9.87 24.78 15.61
N LYS A 46 -8.58 24.67 15.21
CA LYS A 46 -7.63 25.78 15.04
C LYS A 46 -7.48 26.64 16.29
N LEU A 47 -7.42 26.00 17.47
CA LEU A 47 -7.42 26.70 18.77
C LEU A 47 -6.02 27.11 19.28
N THR A 48 -4.98 26.71 18.57
CA THR A 48 -3.60 27.18 18.73
C THR A 48 -3.25 28.23 17.66
N PRO A 49 -2.23 29.08 17.90
CA PRO A 49 -1.72 29.95 16.85
C PRO A 49 -1.18 29.13 15.67
N ARG A 50 -1.49 29.57 14.44
CA ARG A 50 -0.91 28.98 13.23
C ARG A 50 0.61 29.14 13.26
N ARG A 51 1.35 28.05 13.11
CA ARG A 51 2.81 28.02 13.01
C ARG A 51 3.24 27.93 11.54
N ASP A 52 4.36 28.58 11.21
CA ASP A 52 4.99 28.48 9.88
C ASP A 52 5.93 27.27 9.87
N LEU A 53 5.32 26.09 9.81
CA LEU A 53 6.02 24.81 9.73
C LEU A 53 6.04 24.35 8.27
N ALA A 54 7.10 23.65 7.88
CA ALA A 54 7.17 22.97 6.60
C ALA A 54 8.02 21.71 6.73
N SER A 55 7.46 20.58 6.31
CA SER A 55 8.16 19.29 6.25
C SER A 55 8.14 18.77 4.82
N THR A 56 9.22 18.11 4.40
CA THR A 56 9.24 17.29 3.18
C THR A 56 8.90 15.84 3.44
N ASP A 57 8.86 15.43 4.71
CA ASP A 57 8.76 14.02 5.08
C ASP A 57 7.31 13.58 5.31
N HIS A 58 6.40 14.52 5.57
CA HIS A 58 4.98 14.27 5.74
C HIS A 58 4.13 15.53 5.50
N LEU A 59 2.80 15.39 5.46
CA LEU A 59 1.87 16.53 5.47
C LEU A 59 2.00 17.33 6.77
N THR A 60 1.86 18.65 6.70
CA THR A 60 2.12 19.55 7.83
C THR A 60 0.85 19.96 8.55
N ASP A 61 0.76 19.76 9.87
CA ASP A 61 -0.27 20.36 10.72
C ASP A 61 0.22 21.73 11.26
N PRO A 62 -0.31 22.87 10.77
CA PRO A 62 0.12 24.19 11.23
C PRO A 62 -0.49 24.58 12.59
N TYR A 63 -1.41 23.77 13.14
CA TYR A 63 -2.07 23.99 14.43
C TYR A 63 -1.70 22.93 15.48
N ALA A 64 -0.65 22.15 15.22
CA ALA A 64 -0.21 21.06 16.10
C ALA A 64 -0.07 21.51 17.57
N PHE A 65 -0.63 20.70 18.47
CA PHE A 65 -0.58 20.89 19.91
C PHE A 65 -0.07 19.63 20.60
N GLU A 66 0.91 19.75 21.48
CA GLU A 66 1.41 18.68 22.34
C GLU A 66 1.48 19.15 23.78
N GLY A 67 0.90 18.38 24.71
CA GLY A 67 0.85 18.70 26.13
C GLY A 67 -0.47 18.26 26.77
N PHE A 68 -0.88 18.99 27.80
CA PHE A 68 -2.12 18.71 28.52
C PHE A 68 -3.25 19.61 28.03
N ALA A 69 -4.43 19.05 27.82
CA ALA A 69 -5.64 19.81 27.53
C ALA A 69 -6.75 19.40 28.50
N TRP A 70 -7.32 20.40 29.16
CA TRP A 70 -8.37 20.21 30.15
C TRP A 70 -9.71 20.62 29.54
N TYR A 71 -10.67 19.70 29.56
CA TYR A 71 -12.02 19.89 29.06
C TYR A 71 -13.00 19.88 30.23
N ARG A 72 -13.88 20.88 30.33
CA ARG A 72 -14.88 20.95 31.39
C ARG A 72 -16.30 21.11 30.86
N LYS A 73 -17.23 20.36 31.46
CA LYS A 73 -18.66 20.45 31.18
C LYS A 73 -19.48 20.19 32.43
N THR A 74 -20.54 20.97 32.56
CA THR A 74 -21.55 20.77 33.59
C THR A 74 -22.71 19.98 33.01
N VAL A 75 -23.16 18.97 33.74
CA VAL A 75 -24.31 18.12 33.41
C VAL A 75 -25.30 18.11 34.56
N PHE A 76 -26.59 17.95 34.27
CA PHE A 76 -27.64 17.92 35.27
C PHE A 76 -28.31 16.54 35.26
N LEU A 77 -28.23 15.84 36.39
CA LEU A 77 -28.85 14.53 36.57
C LEU A 77 -30.16 14.68 37.35
N PRO A 78 -31.23 13.95 36.98
CA PRO A 78 -32.49 13.96 37.73
C PRO A 78 -32.37 13.20 39.05
N ASP A 79 -33.34 13.37 39.95
CA ASP A 79 -33.35 12.73 41.28
C ASP A 79 -33.32 11.20 41.24
N ASN A 80 -33.91 10.59 40.20
CA ASN A 80 -33.90 9.15 39.99
C ASN A 80 -32.55 8.62 39.44
N CYS A 81 -31.50 9.45 39.34
CA CYS A 81 -30.17 8.98 38.94
C CYS A 81 -29.61 7.93 39.91
N LYS A 82 -30.06 7.91 41.17
CA LYS A 82 -29.63 6.95 42.21
C LYS A 82 -30.11 5.52 41.98
N ASP A 83 -31.08 5.34 41.07
CA ASP A 83 -31.62 4.03 40.73
C ASP A 83 -30.72 3.27 39.75
N TYR A 84 -29.72 3.95 39.17
CA TYR A 84 -28.80 3.42 38.18
C TYR A 84 -27.35 3.49 38.68
N ASP A 85 -26.53 2.56 38.19
CA ASP A 85 -25.09 2.80 38.07
C ASP A 85 -24.83 3.69 36.86
N TRP A 86 -23.64 4.27 36.76
CA TRP A 86 -23.33 5.19 35.68
C TRP A 86 -21.93 4.97 35.13
N GLU A 87 -21.81 5.15 33.82
CA GLU A 87 -20.55 5.09 33.09
C GLU A 87 -20.35 6.34 32.23
N LEU A 88 -19.15 6.90 32.24
CA LEU A 88 -18.71 7.85 31.20
C LEU A 88 -18.00 7.05 30.10
N TYR A 89 -18.52 7.18 28.88
CA TYR A 89 -17.96 6.56 27.68
C TYR A 89 -17.38 7.63 26.75
N LEU A 90 -16.12 7.45 26.37
CA LEU A 90 -15.43 8.28 25.38
C LEU A 90 -14.95 7.35 24.25
N GLU A 91 -15.51 7.50 23.05
CA GLU A 91 -15.26 6.57 21.94
C GLU A 91 -13.79 6.55 21.49
N ARG A 92 -13.19 7.73 21.26
CA ARG A 92 -11.80 7.82 20.79
C ARG A 92 -11.12 9.08 21.29
N THR A 93 -9.99 8.91 21.96
CA THR A 93 -9.16 10.01 22.47
C THR A 93 -7.72 9.54 22.70
N ARG A 94 -6.91 10.31 23.42
CA ARG A 94 -5.59 9.93 23.92
C ARG A 94 -5.69 9.56 25.40
N MET A 95 -4.56 9.39 26.09
CA MET A 95 -4.58 9.09 27.52
C MET A 95 -5.40 10.13 28.30
N THR A 96 -6.34 9.68 29.15
CA THR A 96 -7.21 10.56 29.93
C THR A 96 -7.10 10.38 31.44
N GLN A 97 -7.31 11.48 32.16
CA GLN A 97 -7.62 11.48 33.60
C GLN A 97 -8.95 12.19 33.83
N LEU A 98 -9.86 11.54 34.57
CA LEU A 98 -11.20 12.03 34.82
C LEU A 98 -11.31 12.56 36.25
N TYR A 99 -11.91 13.74 36.38
CA TYR A 99 -12.30 14.33 37.65
C TYR A 99 -13.79 14.67 37.61
N ILE A 100 -14.50 14.34 38.68
CA ILE A 100 -15.92 14.65 38.84
C ILE A 100 -16.10 15.42 40.15
N ASN A 101 -16.75 16.58 40.07
CA ASN A 101 -16.98 17.44 41.22
C ASN A 101 -15.68 17.77 42.00
N GLY A 102 -14.56 17.91 41.28
CA GLY A 102 -13.24 18.22 41.83
C GLY A 102 -12.51 17.06 42.53
N VAL A 103 -12.98 15.83 42.36
CA VAL A 103 -12.38 14.59 42.89
C VAL A 103 -11.97 13.69 41.73
N GLU A 104 -10.79 13.07 41.81
CA GLU A 104 -10.30 12.14 40.80
C GLU A 104 -11.16 10.86 40.77
N ALA A 105 -11.61 10.48 39.58
CA ALA A 105 -12.43 9.30 39.31
C ALA A 105 -11.67 8.18 38.59
N GLY A 106 -10.51 8.49 38.00
CA GLY A 106 -9.59 7.48 37.45
C GLY A 106 -8.84 7.94 36.20
N SER A 107 -8.04 7.04 35.63
CA SER A 107 -7.29 7.25 34.39
C SER A 107 -7.49 6.10 33.39
N PHE A 108 -7.36 6.40 32.10
CA PHE A 108 -7.34 5.43 31.02
C PHE A 108 -6.23 5.80 30.03
N ASP A 109 -5.56 4.80 29.47
CA ASP A 109 -4.37 4.98 28.65
C ASP A 109 -4.46 4.33 27.26
N SER A 110 -5.61 3.79 26.88
CA SER A 110 -5.80 3.16 25.58
C SER A 110 -5.66 4.18 24.44
N LEU A 111 -5.05 3.74 23.34
CA LEU A 111 -5.02 4.51 22.10
C LEU A 111 -6.00 3.95 21.08
N CYS A 112 -6.33 2.65 21.21
CA CYS A 112 -7.09 1.89 20.23
C CYS A 112 -8.56 1.70 20.62
N THR A 113 -8.90 1.71 21.92
CA THR A 113 -10.23 1.34 22.41
C THR A 113 -10.92 2.48 23.16
N PRO A 114 -12.26 2.46 23.27
CA PRO A 114 -13.00 3.44 24.05
C PRO A 114 -12.59 3.47 25.54
N HIS A 115 -12.69 4.65 26.15
CA HIS A 115 -12.48 4.81 27.59
C HIS A 115 -13.81 4.72 28.32
N CYS A 116 -13.96 3.70 29.16
CA CYS A 116 -15.17 3.42 29.94
C CYS A 116 -14.91 3.60 31.43
N TYR A 117 -15.41 4.68 32.02
CA TYR A 117 -15.25 4.97 33.45
C TYR A 117 -16.53 4.64 34.21
N PRO A 118 -16.52 3.72 35.19
CA PRO A 118 -17.63 3.60 36.14
C PRO A 118 -17.61 4.82 37.07
N VAL A 119 -18.63 5.67 37.02
CA VAL A 119 -18.64 6.99 37.70
C VAL A 119 -19.64 7.11 38.85
N THR A 120 -20.44 6.07 39.13
CA THR A 120 -21.48 6.07 40.18
C THR A 120 -21.02 6.71 41.51
N PRO A 121 -19.81 6.41 42.05
CA PRO A 121 -19.38 6.97 43.34
C PRO A 121 -19.21 8.50 43.40
N TRP A 122 -19.06 9.17 42.24
CA TRP A 122 -18.71 10.60 42.19
C TRP A 122 -19.84 11.53 41.72
N ILE A 123 -20.90 10.95 41.14
CA ILE A 123 -22.05 11.70 40.63
C ILE A 123 -23.15 11.85 41.70
N LYS A 124 -23.96 12.90 41.55
CA LYS A 124 -25.09 13.21 42.43
C LYS A 124 -26.31 13.68 41.64
N SER A 125 -27.49 13.71 42.26
CA SER A 125 -28.64 14.41 41.68
C SER A 125 -28.34 15.90 41.54
N GLY A 126 -28.91 16.52 40.50
CA GLY A 126 -28.69 17.91 40.14
C GLY A 126 -27.38 18.11 39.38
N GLU A 127 -26.70 19.20 39.70
CA GLU A 127 -25.52 19.65 38.99
C GLU A 127 -24.28 18.77 39.27
N ASN A 128 -23.60 18.35 38.22
CA ASN A 128 -22.30 17.67 38.26
C ASN A 128 -21.33 18.33 37.29
N GLN A 129 -20.10 18.54 37.74
CA GLN A 129 -19.03 19.05 36.90
C GLN A 129 -18.10 17.90 36.50
N LEU A 130 -17.95 17.69 35.20
CA LEU A 130 -17.00 16.76 34.61
C LEU A 130 -15.78 17.55 34.13
N VAL A 131 -14.59 17.14 34.54
CA VAL A 131 -13.31 17.66 34.02
C VAL A 131 -12.49 16.49 33.51
N ILE A 132 -12.11 16.54 32.23
CA ILE A 132 -11.31 15.52 31.56
C ILE A 132 -9.98 16.16 31.17
N LEU A 133 -8.89 15.63 31.71
CA LEU A 133 -7.55 15.91 31.21
C LEU A 133 -7.22 14.91 30.10
N VAL A 134 -6.89 15.39 28.91
CA VAL A 134 -6.35 14.58 27.80
C VAL A 134 -4.86 14.89 27.66
N LYS A 135 -4.03 13.84 27.66
CA LYS A 135 -2.57 13.88 27.49
C LYS A 135 -2.21 13.24 26.15
N ASN A 136 -1.49 13.96 25.31
CA ASN A 136 -0.91 13.41 24.07
C ASN A 136 0.63 13.33 24.12
N THR A 137 1.17 13.18 25.32
CA THR A 137 2.61 13.08 25.61
C THR A 137 2.83 12.02 26.69
N GLY A 138 4.02 11.43 26.74
CA GLY A 138 4.37 10.47 27.79
C GLY A 138 3.61 9.14 27.66
N TYR A 139 3.35 8.71 26.43
CA TYR A 139 2.75 7.41 26.15
C TYR A 139 3.66 6.27 26.63
N PRO A 140 3.11 5.14 27.12
CA PRO A 140 3.89 3.94 27.45
C PRO A 140 4.56 3.28 26.25
N THR A 141 4.10 3.62 25.04
CA THR A 141 4.61 3.17 23.75
C THR A 141 4.99 4.35 22.87
N ASN A 142 5.87 4.13 21.90
CA ASN A 142 6.11 5.09 20.82
C ASN A 142 4.87 5.28 19.91
N GLY A 143 3.84 4.43 20.07
CA GLY A 143 2.51 4.56 19.48
C GLY A 143 2.41 4.27 17.98
N GLY A 144 3.53 4.18 17.26
CA GLY A 144 3.53 3.94 15.82
C GLY A 144 2.73 5.01 15.07
N HIS A 145 1.96 4.60 14.07
CA HIS A 145 1.14 5.51 13.26
C HIS A 145 -0.10 6.07 13.97
N MET A 146 -0.35 5.67 15.22
CA MET A 146 -1.41 6.28 16.06
C MET A 146 -1.03 7.66 16.60
N THR A 147 0.26 7.95 16.72
CA THR A 147 0.80 9.14 17.39
C THR A 147 1.85 9.87 16.55
N SER A 148 2.18 9.39 15.35
CA SER A 148 3.18 10.02 14.48
C SER A 148 2.57 11.05 13.52
N PRO A 149 3.34 12.07 13.10
CA PRO A 149 2.92 13.03 12.08
C PRO A 149 2.84 12.44 10.66
N ASP A 150 3.26 11.19 10.45
CA ASP A 150 3.28 10.54 9.13
C ASP A 150 1.87 10.33 8.55
N THR A 151 0.90 9.99 9.40
CA THR A 151 -0.47 9.68 8.96
C THR A 151 -1.53 10.37 9.82
N GLN A 152 -1.76 9.90 11.05
CA GLN A 152 -2.85 10.36 11.92
C GLN A 152 -2.47 11.51 12.85
N THR A 153 -1.25 12.06 12.79
CA THR A 153 -0.75 13.09 13.72
C THR A 153 -0.80 12.68 15.21
N ASN A 154 -0.19 13.51 16.06
CA ASN A 154 -0.27 13.35 17.52
C ASN A 154 -1.45 14.15 18.13
N TRP A 155 -2.58 14.30 17.43
CA TRP A 155 -3.67 15.18 17.86
C TRP A 155 -4.12 15.01 19.34
N ASN A 156 -4.64 16.09 19.92
CA ASN A 156 -5.36 16.09 21.20
C ASN A 156 -6.81 16.52 20.98
N GLY A 157 -7.76 15.76 21.54
CA GLY A 157 -9.18 15.95 21.30
C GLY A 157 -10.02 14.81 21.87
N LEU A 158 -11.33 14.96 21.73
CA LEU A 158 -12.33 13.94 22.08
C LEU A 158 -13.19 13.71 20.83
N LEU A 159 -13.11 12.52 20.24
CA LEU A 159 -13.74 12.15 18.98
C LEU A 159 -14.85 11.12 19.20
N GLY A 160 -15.79 11.08 18.26
CA GLY A 160 -16.90 10.12 18.28
C GLY A 160 -17.91 10.40 19.39
N ALA A 161 -18.51 9.34 19.92
CA ALA A 161 -19.50 9.39 20.98
C ALA A 161 -18.88 9.80 22.32
N LEU A 162 -19.49 10.81 22.94
CA LEU A 162 -19.20 11.26 24.30
C LEU A 162 -20.49 11.15 25.12
N GLU A 163 -20.56 10.17 26.01
CA GLU A 163 -21.83 9.78 26.62
C GLU A 163 -21.70 9.52 28.11
N LEU A 164 -22.68 9.99 28.88
CA LEU A 164 -22.89 9.55 30.25
C LEU A 164 -24.08 8.57 30.24
N ARG A 165 -23.78 7.29 30.47
CA ARG A 165 -24.70 6.16 30.29
C ARG A 165 -25.24 5.67 31.63
N PRO A 166 -26.57 5.63 31.81
CA PRO A 166 -27.17 4.94 32.95
C PRO A 166 -27.11 3.43 32.72
N LEU A 167 -26.62 2.69 33.71
CA LEU A 167 -26.50 1.24 33.72
C LEU A 167 -27.47 0.65 34.74
N PRO A 168 -28.46 -0.17 34.34
CA PRO A 168 -29.35 -0.86 35.27
C PRO A 168 -28.57 -1.72 36.26
N ARG A 169 -28.98 -1.83 37.52
CA ARG A 169 -28.26 -2.62 38.54
C ARG A 169 -28.18 -4.10 38.20
N GLU A 170 -29.23 -4.63 37.60
CA GLU A 170 -29.27 -5.97 37.04
C GLU A 170 -29.09 -5.84 35.53
N ARG A 171 -27.92 -6.24 35.01
CA ARG A 171 -27.51 -5.95 33.64
C ARG A 171 -26.63 -7.02 33.01
N ILE A 172 -26.57 -6.98 31.69
CA ILE A 172 -25.64 -7.75 30.87
C ILE A 172 -24.31 -6.98 30.82
N LEU A 173 -23.25 -7.60 31.32
CA LEU A 173 -21.92 -6.99 31.43
C LEU A 173 -21.07 -7.21 30.17
N SER A 174 -21.24 -8.34 29.49
CA SER A 174 -20.51 -8.65 28.25
C SER A 174 -21.17 -9.78 27.48
N LEU A 175 -21.11 -9.73 26.14
CA LEU A 175 -21.48 -10.83 25.24
C LEU A 175 -20.37 -11.07 24.23
N ARG A 176 -19.87 -12.29 24.17
CA ARG A 176 -18.94 -12.78 23.15
C ARG A 176 -19.63 -13.83 22.31
N LEU A 177 -19.62 -13.61 21.01
CA LEU A 177 -20.28 -14.45 20.02
C LEU A 177 -19.24 -15.29 19.28
N TYR A 178 -19.43 -16.61 19.30
CA TYR A 178 -18.62 -17.59 18.57
C TYR A 178 -19.51 -18.28 17.55
N PRO A 179 -19.79 -17.63 16.41
CA PRO A 179 -20.48 -18.27 15.30
C PRO A 179 -19.57 -19.33 14.67
N SER A 180 -20.14 -20.46 14.24
CA SER A 180 -19.44 -21.48 13.46
C SER A 180 -20.29 -21.93 12.28
N PHE A 181 -19.71 -21.85 11.09
CA PHE A 181 -20.35 -22.29 9.85
C PHE A 181 -20.40 -23.81 9.77
N SER A 182 -19.26 -24.49 9.92
CA SER A 182 -19.17 -25.95 9.91
C SER A 182 -19.96 -26.59 11.06
N GLY A 183 -19.94 -25.96 12.25
CA GLY A 183 -20.66 -26.42 13.43
C GLY A 183 -22.16 -26.12 13.43
N GLN A 184 -22.65 -25.29 12.49
CA GLN A 184 -24.05 -24.83 12.40
C GLN A 184 -24.62 -24.38 13.75
N SER A 185 -23.83 -23.59 14.49
CA SER A 185 -24.20 -23.13 15.83
C SER A 185 -23.60 -21.77 16.16
N LEU A 186 -24.29 -21.01 17.01
CA LEU A 186 -23.77 -19.82 17.67
C LEU A 186 -23.58 -20.13 19.15
N THR A 187 -22.34 -20.10 19.63
CA THR A 187 -22.07 -20.15 21.07
C THR A 187 -21.99 -18.73 21.62
N VAL A 188 -22.87 -18.42 22.56
CA VAL A 188 -22.94 -17.14 23.27
C VAL A 188 -22.31 -17.33 24.64
N ARG A 189 -21.20 -16.64 24.89
CA ARG A 189 -20.59 -16.53 26.23
C ARG A 189 -20.84 -15.15 26.76
N GLY A 190 -21.26 -15.03 28.00
CA GLY A 190 -21.52 -13.71 28.55
C GLY A 190 -21.37 -13.63 30.05
N ARG A 191 -21.38 -12.38 30.51
CA ARG A 191 -21.43 -12.05 31.92
C ARG A 191 -22.64 -11.18 32.19
N ILE A 192 -23.25 -11.40 33.33
CA ILE A 192 -24.31 -10.57 33.90
C ILE A 192 -23.93 -10.22 35.33
N THR A 193 -24.58 -9.21 35.89
CA THR A 193 -24.59 -9.03 37.34
C THR A 193 -25.28 -10.24 37.99
N PRO A 194 -24.78 -10.77 39.11
CA PRO A 194 -25.40 -11.93 39.77
C PRO A 194 -26.86 -11.64 40.14
N CYS A 195 -27.80 -12.28 39.43
CA CYS A 195 -29.23 -12.17 39.68
C CYS A 195 -29.96 -13.45 39.24
N ALA A 196 -30.97 -13.85 40.01
CA ALA A 196 -31.88 -14.91 39.61
C ALA A 196 -32.83 -14.37 38.54
N GLY A 197 -32.75 -14.89 37.32
CA GLY A 197 -33.46 -14.33 36.18
C GLY A 197 -33.51 -15.26 34.98
N LYS A 198 -33.99 -14.71 33.87
CA LYS A 198 -34.13 -15.40 32.58
C LYS A 198 -33.53 -14.53 31.50
N LEU A 199 -32.52 -15.04 30.81
CA LEU A 199 -31.97 -14.40 29.62
C LEU A 199 -32.70 -14.92 28.37
N GLU A 200 -33.31 -14.02 27.62
CA GLU A 200 -33.88 -14.29 26.31
C GLU A 200 -32.86 -13.90 25.23
N LEU A 201 -32.55 -14.83 24.33
CA LEU A 201 -31.62 -14.65 23.22
C LEU A 201 -32.40 -14.75 21.90
N LEU A 202 -32.37 -13.68 21.11
CA LEU A 202 -33.09 -13.53 19.85
C LEU A 202 -32.09 -13.30 18.72
N ILE A 203 -32.08 -14.18 17.72
CA ILE A 203 -31.35 -13.93 16.48
C ILE A 203 -32.29 -13.29 15.48
N GLN A 204 -31.91 -12.13 14.95
CA GLN A 204 -32.70 -11.31 14.04
C GLN A 204 -31.95 -11.05 12.73
N ASP A 205 -32.70 -10.94 11.63
CA ASP A 205 -32.18 -10.39 10.36
C ASP A 205 -32.11 -8.86 10.39
N ALA A 206 -31.65 -8.25 9.28
CA ALA A 206 -31.57 -6.81 9.13
C ALA A 206 -32.93 -6.08 9.19
N GLY A 207 -34.05 -6.79 8.99
CA GLY A 207 -35.41 -6.27 9.14
C GLY A 207 -36.00 -6.50 10.54
N GLU A 208 -35.17 -6.88 11.51
CA GLU A 208 -35.54 -7.22 12.89
C GLU A 208 -36.47 -8.45 13.03
N ASN A 209 -36.63 -9.26 11.98
CA ASN A 209 -37.44 -10.47 12.06
C ASN A 209 -36.72 -11.52 12.90
N ILE A 210 -37.42 -12.07 13.90
CA ILE A 210 -36.86 -13.09 14.78
C ILE A 210 -36.80 -14.43 14.04
N ILE A 211 -35.57 -14.90 13.77
CA ILE A 211 -35.29 -16.18 13.12
C ILE A 211 -35.24 -17.31 14.16
N ILE A 212 -34.54 -17.06 15.28
CA ILE A 212 -34.36 -18.03 16.37
C ILE A 212 -34.61 -17.33 17.70
N ARG A 213 -35.31 -18.02 18.60
CA ARG A 213 -35.55 -17.60 19.98
C ARG A 213 -35.10 -18.70 20.93
N THR A 214 -34.30 -18.36 21.93
CA THR A 214 -33.81 -19.29 22.97
C THR A 214 -33.83 -18.62 24.33
N PHE A 215 -33.90 -19.43 25.39
CA PHE A 215 -33.88 -18.94 26.76
C PHE A 215 -32.80 -19.65 27.58
N HIS A 216 -32.16 -18.91 28.47
CA HIS A 216 -31.19 -19.41 29.43
C HIS A 216 -31.59 -18.95 30.84
N GLN A 217 -31.54 -19.84 31.83
CA GLN A 217 -31.77 -19.47 33.22
C GLN A 217 -30.49 -18.87 33.79
N THR A 218 -30.61 -17.75 34.49
CA THR A 218 -29.46 -17.06 35.05
C THR A 218 -29.46 -17.18 36.57
N GLU A 219 -28.40 -17.75 37.13
CA GLU A 219 -28.18 -17.85 38.58
C GLU A 219 -26.78 -17.34 38.99
N ASN A 220 -25.80 -17.44 38.08
CA ASN A 220 -24.42 -17.03 38.27
C ASN A 220 -24.06 -15.85 37.36
N SER A 221 -22.91 -15.22 37.63
CA SER A 221 -22.41 -14.10 36.83
C SER A 221 -22.04 -14.52 35.40
N ASP A 222 -21.38 -15.67 35.22
CA ASP A 222 -20.96 -16.17 33.92
C ASP A 222 -21.97 -17.17 33.34
N PHE A 223 -22.19 -17.13 32.03
CA PHE A 223 -23.02 -18.11 31.33
C PHE A 223 -22.45 -18.48 29.95
N GLU A 224 -22.78 -19.68 29.51
CA GLU A 224 -22.54 -20.15 28.15
C GLU A 224 -23.83 -20.80 27.62
N CYS A 225 -24.26 -20.38 26.43
CA CYS A 225 -25.42 -20.92 25.75
C CYS A 225 -25.06 -21.24 24.30
N ARG A 226 -25.24 -22.50 23.89
CA ARG A 226 -25.10 -22.91 22.50
C ARG A 226 -26.47 -22.90 21.81
N ILE A 227 -26.59 -22.10 20.75
CA ILE A 227 -27.80 -21.96 19.93
C ILE A 227 -27.58 -22.72 18.62
N PRO A 228 -28.32 -23.81 18.34
CA PRO A 228 -28.30 -24.47 17.03
C PRO A 228 -28.89 -23.56 15.94
N LEU A 229 -28.20 -23.43 14.81
CA LEU A 229 -28.63 -22.56 13.70
C LEU A 229 -29.38 -23.33 12.61
N GLU A 230 -29.15 -24.64 12.48
CA GLU A 230 -29.91 -25.53 11.58
C GLU A 230 -29.99 -25.03 10.12
N ASN A 231 -28.90 -24.44 9.59
CA ASN A 231 -28.83 -23.84 8.26
C ASN A 231 -29.82 -22.69 8.00
N LYS A 232 -30.35 -22.04 9.05
CA LYS A 232 -31.28 -20.91 8.91
C LYS A 232 -30.59 -19.59 8.54
N LEU A 233 -29.26 -19.51 8.67
CA LEU A 233 -28.47 -18.31 8.41
C LEU A 233 -27.55 -18.52 7.20
N LEU A 234 -27.36 -17.47 6.39
CA LEU A 234 -26.43 -17.45 5.27
C LEU A 234 -25.00 -17.17 5.75
N PRO A 235 -23.99 -17.88 5.21
CA PRO A 235 -22.59 -17.66 5.58
C PRO A 235 -22.09 -16.27 5.19
N TRP A 236 -21.33 -15.66 6.09
CA TRP A 236 -20.63 -14.39 5.86
C TRP A 236 -19.31 -14.66 5.11
N SER A 237 -19.03 -13.87 4.07
CA SER A 237 -17.76 -13.85 3.33
C SER A 237 -17.61 -12.54 2.55
N GLU A 238 -16.50 -12.36 1.83
CA GLU A 238 -16.30 -11.20 0.95
C GLU A 238 -17.36 -11.05 -0.17
N TYR A 239 -18.02 -12.16 -0.51
CA TYR A 239 -19.05 -12.22 -1.56
C TYR A 239 -20.47 -12.18 -0.99
N ASN A 240 -20.65 -12.69 0.23
CA ASN A 240 -21.94 -12.73 0.93
C ASN A 240 -21.80 -12.05 2.30
N PRO A 241 -21.70 -10.73 2.40
CA PRO A 241 -21.49 -10.03 3.68
C PRO A 241 -22.79 -9.90 4.50
N VAL A 242 -23.52 -11.01 4.68
CA VAL A 242 -24.82 -11.01 5.39
C VAL A 242 -24.58 -10.96 6.90
N LEU A 243 -25.20 -9.98 7.55
CA LEU A 243 -25.11 -9.76 9.00
C LEU A 243 -26.44 -10.10 9.69
N TYR A 244 -26.32 -10.57 10.92
CA TYR A 244 -27.42 -10.82 11.84
C TYR A 244 -27.20 -10.06 13.14
N GLN A 245 -28.25 -9.92 13.93
CA GLN A 245 -28.22 -9.33 15.27
C GLN A 245 -28.56 -10.41 16.30
N LEU A 246 -27.77 -10.52 17.36
CA LEU A 246 -28.19 -11.19 18.59
C LEU A 246 -28.70 -10.13 19.56
N LYS A 247 -30.01 -10.06 19.77
CA LYS A 247 -30.61 -9.29 20.86
C LYS A 247 -30.74 -10.16 22.11
N ALA A 248 -30.11 -9.72 23.20
CA ALA A 248 -30.20 -10.36 24.50
C ALA A 248 -31.03 -9.49 25.46
N VAL A 249 -32.04 -10.08 26.10
CA VAL A 249 -32.92 -9.39 27.06
C VAL A 249 -32.87 -10.15 28.39
N LEU A 250 -32.40 -9.48 29.44
CA LEU A 250 -32.36 -10.01 30.79
C LEU A 250 -33.66 -9.70 31.51
N TYR A 251 -34.40 -10.72 31.94
CA TYR A 251 -35.60 -10.57 32.75
C TYR A 251 -35.32 -10.95 34.20
N THR A 252 -35.72 -10.07 35.13
CA THR A 252 -35.70 -10.32 36.57
C THR A 252 -37.07 -9.98 37.15
N GLY A 253 -37.57 -10.80 38.08
CA GLY A 253 -38.91 -10.60 38.66
C GLY A 253 -40.08 -10.57 37.64
N GLY A 254 -39.87 -11.07 36.41
CA GLY A 254 -40.84 -11.02 35.32
C GLY A 254 -40.81 -9.75 34.46
N THR A 255 -39.90 -8.81 34.72
CA THR A 255 -39.73 -7.56 33.97
C THR A 255 -38.37 -7.53 33.26
N ALA A 256 -38.29 -6.86 32.09
CA ALA A 256 -37.02 -6.67 31.40
C ALA A 256 -36.15 -5.69 32.20
N ALA A 257 -35.04 -6.18 32.75
CA ALA A 257 -34.10 -5.42 33.56
C ALA A 257 -33.07 -4.69 32.70
N ASP A 258 -32.60 -5.35 31.63
CA ASP A 258 -31.61 -4.82 30.72
C ASP A 258 -31.73 -5.49 29.34
N GLU A 259 -31.30 -4.80 28.30
CA GLU A 259 -31.18 -5.35 26.95
C GLU A 259 -29.93 -4.82 26.24
N CYS A 260 -29.29 -5.69 25.48
CA CYS A 260 -28.21 -5.29 24.58
C CYS A 260 -28.31 -6.07 23.26
N SER A 261 -27.65 -5.57 22.23
CA SER A 261 -27.67 -6.19 20.91
C SER A 261 -26.28 -6.18 20.30
N GLN A 262 -25.91 -7.28 19.66
CA GLN A 262 -24.59 -7.47 19.07
C GLN A 262 -24.74 -8.00 17.64
N SER A 263 -24.15 -7.30 16.68
CA SER A 263 -24.09 -7.79 15.30
C SER A 263 -23.04 -8.90 15.16
N PHE A 264 -23.32 -9.88 14.30
CA PHE A 264 -22.39 -10.95 13.93
C PHE A 264 -22.67 -11.48 12.51
N GLY A 265 -21.68 -12.15 11.94
CA GLY A 265 -21.81 -12.94 10.72
C GLY A 265 -21.41 -14.40 10.98
N ILE A 266 -22.06 -15.37 10.34
CA ILE A 266 -21.72 -16.79 10.48
C ILE A 266 -20.58 -17.16 9.52
N ARG A 267 -19.40 -17.44 10.05
CA ARG A 267 -18.26 -17.89 9.25
C ARG A 267 -17.25 -18.72 10.03
N ASP A 268 -16.52 -19.55 9.32
CA ASP A 268 -15.23 -20.09 9.77
C ASP A 268 -14.12 -19.41 8.94
N PHE A 269 -13.03 -18.98 9.59
CA PHE A 269 -11.83 -18.44 8.92
C PHE A 269 -10.61 -19.17 9.47
N GLU A 270 -9.91 -19.92 8.63
CA GLU A 270 -8.93 -20.90 9.07
C GLU A 270 -7.62 -20.80 8.28
N ALA A 271 -6.51 -21.12 8.93
CA ALA A 271 -5.23 -21.34 8.28
C ALA A 271 -5.11 -22.82 7.86
N GLY A 272 -5.06 -23.07 6.56
CA GLY A 272 -4.63 -24.35 5.99
C GLY A 272 -3.11 -24.42 5.84
N LYS A 273 -2.59 -25.45 5.17
CA LYS A 273 -1.14 -25.63 5.00
C LYS A 273 -0.45 -24.50 4.20
N HIS A 274 -1.09 -24.01 3.14
CA HIS A 274 -0.51 -22.96 2.28
C HIS A 274 -1.53 -21.88 1.89
N HIS A 275 -2.76 -21.98 2.39
CA HIS A 275 -3.88 -21.13 2.00
C HIS A 275 -4.73 -20.81 3.23
N PHE A 276 -5.37 -19.64 3.20
CA PHE A 276 -6.48 -19.35 4.10
C PHE A 276 -7.76 -19.98 3.54
N LEU A 277 -8.64 -20.39 4.44
CA LEU A 277 -9.96 -20.93 4.12
C LEU A 277 -11.04 -20.06 4.75
N VAL A 278 -12.08 -19.75 3.99
CA VAL A 278 -13.31 -19.11 4.50
C VAL A 278 -14.42 -20.11 4.27
N ASN A 279 -15.07 -20.60 5.33
CA ASN A 279 -16.16 -21.58 5.21
C ASN A 279 -15.76 -22.87 4.46
N GLY A 280 -14.50 -23.30 4.60
CA GLY A 280 -13.92 -24.48 3.92
C GLY A 280 -13.32 -24.21 2.54
N ASP A 281 -13.43 -22.98 2.05
CA ASP A 281 -13.12 -22.59 0.69
C ASP A 281 -11.84 -21.74 0.61
N PRO A 282 -10.89 -21.97 -0.33
CA PRO A 282 -9.66 -21.20 -0.39
C PRO A 282 -9.93 -19.73 -0.74
N VAL A 283 -9.31 -18.84 0.03
CA VAL A 283 -9.29 -17.39 -0.20
C VAL A 283 -7.86 -16.92 -0.41
N PHE A 284 -7.67 -16.00 -1.36
CA PHE A 284 -6.41 -15.30 -1.56
C PHE A 284 -6.57 -13.87 -1.05
N LEU A 285 -5.76 -13.48 -0.07
CA LEU A 285 -5.84 -12.14 0.52
C LEU A 285 -5.19 -11.14 -0.44
N ARG A 286 -6.02 -10.30 -1.05
CA ARG A 286 -5.61 -9.14 -1.85
C ARG A 286 -5.68 -7.94 -0.92
N GLY A 287 -4.58 -7.75 -0.20
CA GLY A 287 -4.51 -6.83 0.91
C GLY A 287 -3.93 -5.48 0.55
N LYS A 288 -4.24 -4.47 1.36
CA LYS A 288 -3.48 -3.23 1.45
C LYS A 288 -3.03 -2.95 2.89
N HIS A 289 -1.88 -2.32 3.02
CA HIS A 289 -1.44 -1.63 4.24
C HIS A 289 -2.31 -0.41 4.48
N ASP A 290 -2.67 -0.08 5.72
CA ASP A 290 -3.39 1.16 6.02
C ASP A 290 -2.89 1.82 7.31
N GLY A 291 -2.41 3.06 7.19
CA GLY A 291 -2.00 3.89 8.32
C GLY A 291 -3.06 4.90 8.79
N MET A 292 -4.33 4.72 8.38
CA MET A 292 -5.46 5.62 8.62
C MET A 292 -5.23 7.05 8.09
N ILE A 293 -4.96 7.16 6.80
CA ILE A 293 -4.63 8.42 6.14
C ILE A 293 -5.91 9.19 5.81
N PHE A 294 -6.17 10.27 6.55
CA PHE A 294 -7.29 11.18 6.32
C PHE A 294 -6.79 12.62 6.29
N PRO A 295 -6.31 13.13 5.14
CA PRO A 295 -5.60 14.40 5.07
C PRO A 295 -6.42 15.62 5.52
N LEU A 296 -7.75 15.56 5.38
CA LEU A 296 -8.62 16.69 5.71
C LEU A 296 -8.80 16.89 7.22
N THR A 297 -8.93 15.79 7.97
CA THR A 297 -9.18 15.81 9.42
C THR A 297 -7.90 15.60 10.23
N GLY A 298 -6.88 14.97 9.62
CA GLY A 298 -5.67 14.53 10.31
C GLY A 298 -5.92 13.39 11.30
N TYR A 299 -7.07 12.70 11.22
CA TYR A 299 -7.44 11.56 12.07
C TYR A 299 -8.53 10.69 11.40
N ALA A 300 -8.61 9.41 11.78
CA ALA A 300 -9.63 8.48 11.28
C ALA A 300 -11.09 8.89 11.66
N PRO A 301 -12.07 8.79 10.75
CA PRO A 301 -13.46 9.13 11.05
C PRO A 301 -14.11 8.09 11.99
N MET A 302 -14.96 8.58 12.90
CA MET A 302 -15.74 7.75 13.85
C MET A 302 -17.13 7.39 13.30
N ASN A 303 -17.34 7.53 11.98
CA ASN A 303 -18.61 7.22 11.34
C ASN A 303 -18.41 6.21 10.21
N THR A 304 -19.35 5.28 10.08
CA THR A 304 -19.28 4.15 9.17
C THR A 304 -19.39 4.57 7.71
N GLU A 305 -20.06 5.69 7.41
CA GLU A 305 -20.28 6.17 6.04
C GLU A 305 -18.95 6.52 5.32
N GLU A 306 -18.04 7.22 6.01
CA GLU A 306 -16.74 7.56 5.44
C GLU A 306 -15.88 6.31 5.17
N TRP A 307 -15.91 5.34 6.09
CA TRP A 307 -15.23 4.07 5.88
C TRP A 307 -15.84 3.25 4.75
N LEU A 308 -17.17 3.27 4.57
CA LEU A 308 -17.83 2.63 3.42
C LEU A 308 -17.35 3.22 2.09
N LYS A 309 -17.10 4.53 2.02
CA LYS A 309 -16.54 5.18 0.82
C LYS A 309 -15.11 4.74 0.54
N VAL A 310 -14.23 4.81 1.55
CA VAL A 310 -12.81 4.43 1.43
C VAL A 310 -12.65 2.95 1.11
N MET A 311 -13.24 2.07 1.92
CA MET A 311 -13.14 0.63 1.75
C MET A 311 -13.93 0.13 0.53
N GLY A 312 -15.06 0.76 0.19
CA GLY A 312 -15.80 0.49 -1.03
C GLY A 312 -14.96 0.78 -2.27
N THR A 313 -14.20 1.89 -2.25
CA THR A 313 -13.24 2.20 -3.33
C THR A 313 -12.12 1.16 -3.41
N ALA A 314 -11.56 0.72 -2.29
CA ALA A 314 -10.55 -0.35 -2.34
C ALA A 314 -11.13 -1.66 -2.88
N LYS A 315 -12.36 -2.03 -2.48
CA LYS A 315 -13.07 -3.21 -3.00
C LYS A 315 -13.28 -3.14 -4.51
N ASP A 316 -13.64 -1.96 -5.02
CA ASP A 316 -13.76 -1.68 -6.45
C ASP A 316 -12.45 -1.90 -7.24
N TYR A 317 -11.29 -1.76 -6.57
CA TYR A 317 -9.94 -2.04 -7.09
C TYR A 317 -9.44 -3.46 -6.74
N GLY A 318 -10.35 -4.36 -6.33
CA GLY A 318 -10.06 -5.78 -6.12
C GLY A 318 -9.55 -6.16 -4.73
N ILE A 319 -9.42 -5.20 -3.81
CA ILE A 319 -8.95 -5.44 -2.43
C ILE A 319 -10.05 -6.10 -1.61
N ASN A 320 -9.68 -7.14 -0.85
CA ASN A 320 -10.58 -7.82 0.10
C ASN A 320 -10.00 -7.87 1.52
N HIS A 321 -8.81 -7.32 1.74
CA HIS A 321 -8.12 -7.39 3.02
C HIS A 321 -7.46 -6.05 3.38
N TYR A 322 -7.55 -5.65 4.64
CA TYR A 322 -6.91 -4.47 5.20
C TYR A 322 -6.04 -4.88 6.38
N ARG A 323 -4.75 -4.51 6.33
CA ARG A 323 -3.84 -4.58 7.47
C ARG A 323 -3.63 -3.17 8.02
N PHE A 324 -4.04 -2.93 9.26
CA PHE A 324 -3.88 -1.64 9.91
C PHE A 324 -2.51 -1.55 10.57
N HIS A 325 -1.58 -0.87 9.90
CA HIS A 325 -0.18 -0.87 10.26
C HIS A 325 0.08 -0.13 11.57
N THR A 326 0.56 -0.85 12.58
CA THR A 326 0.81 -0.34 13.94
C THR A 326 -0.38 0.43 14.53
N CYS A 327 -1.60 0.00 14.20
CA CYS A 327 -2.81 0.66 14.69
C CYS A 327 -4.04 -0.25 14.67
N CYS A 328 -5.03 0.12 15.46
CA CYS A 328 -6.37 -0.46 15.42
C CYS A 328 -7.38 0.65 15.09
N PRO A 329 -8.22 0.47 14.06
CA PRO A 329 -9.16 1.48 13.61
C PRO A 329 -10.33 1.62 14.60
N PRO A 330 -11.16 2.67 14.48
CA PRO A 330 -12.40 2.77 15.24
C PRO A 330 -13.44 1.70 14.83
N GLU A 331 -14.42 1.46 15.70
CA GLU A 331 -15.58 0.57 15.47
C GLU A 331 -16.21 0.79 14.08
N ALA A 332 -16.32 2.06 13.67
CA ALA A 332 -16.87 2.45 12.37
C ALA A 332 -16.20 1.75 11.18
N ALA A 333 -14.89 1.49 11.24
CA ALA A 333 -14.17 0.78 10.19
C ALA A 333 -14.50 -0.71 10.18
N PHE A 334 -14.63 -1.34 11.35
CA PHE A 334 -15.07 -2.73 11.46
C PHE A 334 -16.50 -2.90 10.94
N GLN A 335 -17.41 -1.98 11.28
CA GLN A 335 -18.77 -1.99 10.76
C GLN A 335 -18.84 -1.83 9.24
N ALA A 336 -17.98 -1.00 8.66
CA ALA A 336 -17.89 -0.85 7.20
C ALA A 336 -17.34 -2.13 6.55
N ALA A 337 -16.29 -2.72 7.13
CA ALA A 337 -15.69 -3.96 6.66
C ALA A 337 -16.67 -5.15 6.78
N ASP A 338 -17.47 -5.22 7.84
CA ASP A 338 -18.52 -6.21 8.03
C ASP A 338 -19.58 -6.14 6.91
N GLN A 339 -20.01 -4.92 6.56
CA GLN A 339 -21.01 -4.67 5.52
C GLN A 339 -20.46 -4.88 4.11
N LEU A 340 -19.16 -4.60 3.91
CA LEU A 340 -18.51 -4.75 2.61
C LEU A 340 -17.90 -6.14 2.41
N GLY A 341 -17.77 -6.98 3.44
CA GLY A 341 -17.07 -8.26 3.33
C GLY A 341 -15.56 -8.08 3.13
N ILE A 342 -14.92 -7.27 3.97
CA ILE A 342 -13.46 -7.07 3.95
C ILE A 342 -12.87 -7.70 5.20
N TYR A 343 -11.77 -8.42 5.02
CA TYR A 343 -11.05 -9.11 6.10
C TYR A 343 -10.03 -8.17 6.75
N LEU A 344 -10.12 -7.97 8.06
CA LEU A 344 -9.26 -7.05 8.81
C LEU A 344 -8.17 -7.77 9.59
N GLU A 345 -6.98 -7.18 9.55
CA GLU A 345 -5.84 -7.43 10.45
C GLU A 345 -5.46 -6.13 11.17
N PRO A 346 -6.08 -5.82 12.32
CA PRO A 346 -5.59 -4.79 13.22
C PRO A 346 -4.24 -5.18 13.84
N GLU A 347 -3.41 -4.19 14.15
CA GLU A 347 -2.16 -4.40 14.88
C GLU A 347 -2.15 -3.62 16.21
N LEU A 348 -1.35 -4.10 17.17
CA LEU A 348 -0.99 -3.27 18.31
C LEU A 348 -0.24 -2.00 17.84
N PRO A 349 -0.34 -0.88 18.59
CA PRO A 349 0.34 0.37 18.24
C PRO A 349 1.84 0.32 18.57
N PHE A 350 2.56 -0.58 17.91
CA PHE A 350 3.93 -0.89 18.21
C PHE A 350 4.79 -1.23 16.99
N TRP A 351 5.94 -0.57 16.96
CA TRP A 351 7.07 -0.85 16.10
C TRP A 351 8.30 -0.76 16.98
N GLY A 352 8.85 -1.90 17.35
CA GLY A 352 9.89 -1.91 18.37
C GLY A 352 10.55 -3.25 18.61
N THR A 353 11.35 -3.29 19.66
CA THR A 353 11.96 -4.52 20.17
C THR A 353 11.22 -4.94 21.45
N VAL A 354 10.73 -6.17 21.49
CA VAL A 354 10.15 -6.79 22.69
C VAL A 354 11.23 -7.64 23.35
N THR A 355 11.72 -7.24 24.52
CA THR A 355 12.81 -7.92 25.21
C THR A 355 12.31 -8.80 26.35
N SER A 356 13.09 -9.81 26.73
CA SER A 356 12.84 -10.57 27.95
C SER A 356 13.27 -9.78 29.21
N PRO A 357 12.76 -10.13 30.40
CA PRO A 357 13.15 -9.47 31.65
C PRO A 357 14.64 -9.52 31.98
N SER A 358 15.37 -10.46 31.38
CA SER A 358 16.82 -10.63 31.56
C SER A 358 17.68 -9.85 30.54
N GLN A 359 17.06 -9.23 29.54
CA GLN A 359 17.75 -8.48 28.49
C GLN A 359 17.91 -6.99 28.88
N GLU A 360 19.03 -6.39 28.46
CA GLU A 360 19.28 -4.96 28.64
C GLU A 360 18.25 -4.13 27.85
N GLY A 361 17.81 -3.00 28.43
CA GLY A 361 16.78 -2.15 27.82
C GLY A 361 15.35 -2.68 27.95
N HIS A 362 15.10 -3.67 28.83
CA HIS A 362 13.75 -4.14 29.13
C HIS A 362 12.86 -3.05 29.71
N ASN A 363 11.68 -2.91 29.11
CA ASN A 363 10.65 -1.97 29.50
C ASN A 363 9.36 -2.76 29.83
N GLU A 364 9.21 -3.06 31.12
CA GLU A 364 8.07 -3.82 31.64
C GLU A 364 6.74 -3.05 31.45
N GLU A 365 6.76 -1.72 31.61
CA GLU A 365 5.58 -0.86 31.46
C GLU A 365 5.04 -0.90 30.02
N LEU A 366 5.91 -0.74 29.04
CA LEU A 366 5.58 -0.89 27.62
C LEU A 366 4.99 -2.28 27.33
N GLN A 367 5.67 -3.34 27.76
CA GLN A 367 5.22 -4.70 27.48
C GLN A 367 3.84 -4.96 28.11
N GLN A 368 3.64 -4.53 29.35
CA GLN A 368 2.36 -4.70 30.04
C GLN A 368 1.26 -3.86 29.38
N TYR A 369 1.57 -2.64 28.93
CA TYR A 369 0.65 -1.82 28.14
C TYR A 369 0.22 -2.56 26.86
N LEU A 370 1.16 -3.10 26.08
CA LEU A 370 0.85 -3.83 24.85
C LEU A 370 -0.04 -5.06 25.12
N ILE A 371 0.28 -5.84 26.16
CA ILE A 371 -0.51 -7.00 26.59
C ILE A 371 -1.94 -6.56 26.91
N THR A 372 -2.10 -5.56 27.78
CA THR A 372 -3.41 -5.05 28.19
C THR A 372 -4.19 -4.45 27.03
N GLU A 373 -3.54 -3.71 26.13
CA GLU A 373 -4.17 -3.10 24.97
C GLU A 373 -4.73 -4.15 23.99
N GLY A 374 -3.99 -5.24 23.75
CA GLY A 374 -4.51 -6.34 22.92
C GLY A 374 -5.74 -7.02 23.52
N PHE A 375 -5.78 -7.22 24.84
CA PHE A 375 -7.00 -7.73 25.49
C PHE A 375 -8.18 -6.77 25.33
N ARG A 376 -7.95 -5.46 25.44
CA ARG A 376 -9.01 -4.45 25.21
C ARG A 376 -9.51 -4.49 23.77
N ILE A 377 -8.63 -4.59 22.78
CA ILE A 377 -8.99 -4.68 21.35
C ILE A 377 -9.86 -5.92 21.10
N LEU A 378 -9.46 -7.09 21.60
CA LEU A 378 -10.20 -8.33 21.47
C LEU A 378 -11.58 -8.26 22.16
N ASP A 379 -11.64 -7.65 23.35
CA ASP A 379 -12.88 -7.50 24.11
C ASP A 379 -13.86 -6.53 23.46
N THR A 380 -13.35 -5.46 22.86
CA THR A 380 -14.16 -4.41 22.25
C THR A 380 -14.66 -4.82 20.87
N PHE A 381 -13.76 -5.29 20.01
CA PHE A 381 -14.03 -5.45 18.57
C PHE A 381 -14.16 -6.91 18.13
N GLY A 382 -13.83 -7.90 18.97
CA GLY A 382 -13.73 -9.30 18.54
C GLY A 382 -15.03 -9.95 18.04
N ASN A 383 -16.20 -9.32 18.25
CA ASN A 383 -17.47 -9.81 17.71
C ASN A 383 -17.66 -9.53 16.20
N HIS A 384 -16.86 -8.62 15.61
CA HIS A 384 -16.97 -8.28 14.20
C HIS A 384 -16.56 -9.44 13.29
N PRO A 385 -17.41 -9.91 12.36
CA PRO A 385 -17.02 -10.96 11.41
C PRO A 385 -15.84 -10.54 10.51
N SER A 386 -15.66 -9.25 10.23
CA SER A 386 -14.48 -8.77 9.49
C SER A 386 -13.16 -8.93 10.24
N PHE A 387 -13.15 -8.92 11.57
CA PHE A 387 -11.93 -9.12 12.36
C PHE A 387 -11.54 -10.61 12.33
N VAL A 388 -10.59 -10.96 11.46
CA VAL A 388 -10.17 -12.35 11.23
C VAL A 388 -8.73 -12.63 11.63
N MET A 389 -7.87 -11.61 11.68
CA MET A 389 -6.45 -11.75 11.97
C MET A 389 -6.02 -10.67 12.98
N PHE A 390 -5.09 -10.97 13.88
CA PHE A 390 -4.53 -10.01 14.83
C PHE A 390 -3.01 -10.13 14.94
N SER A 391 -2.31 -9.00 14.88
CA SER A 391 -0.84 -8.93 14.87
C SER A 391 -0.31 -8.10 16.06
N LEU A 392 0.87 -8.49 16.59
CA LEU A 392 1.49 -7.75 17.71
C LEU A 392 2.18 -6.44 17.30
N GLY A 393 2.26 -6.13 16.00
CA GLY A 393 2.92 -4.94 15.49
C GLY A 393 3.75 -5.21 14.23
N ASN A 394 4.62 -4.25 13.92
CA ASN A 394 5.44 -4.26 12.70
C ASN A 394 6.94 -4.39 12.99
N GLU A 395 7.63 -5.19 12.17
CA GLU A 395 9.07 -5.39 12.18
C GLU A 395 9.63 -5.65 13.58
N LEU A 396 8.99 -6.48 14.37
CA LEU A 396 9.42 -6.70 15.75
C LEU A 396 10.74 -7.48 15.81
N TRP A 397 11.50 -7.19 16.86
CA TRP A 397 12.72 -7.89 17.23
C TRP A 397 12.71 -8.24 18.72
N GLY A 398 13.70 -9.01 19.17
CA GLY A 398 13.93 -9.29 20.59
C GLY A 398 13.66 -10.74 20.96
N SER A 399 12.98 -11.00 22.08
CA SER A 399 12.72 -12.35 22.58
C SER A 399 11.53 -12.98 21.86
N LYS A 400 11.82 -14.06 21.13
CA LYS A 400 10.82 -14.89 20.44
C LYS A 400 9.89 -15.57 21.44
N GLU A 401 10.42 -15.94 22.61
CA GLU A 401 9.68 -16.60 23.69
C GLU A 401 8.60 -15.67 24.26
N VAL A 402 8.96 -14.42 24.56
CA VAL A 402 8.00 -13.42 25.06
C VAL A 402 6.92 -13.12 24.03
N LEU A 403 7.29 -12.92 22.76
CA LEU A 403 6.30 -12.72 21.68
C LEU A 403 5.33 -13.91 21.60
N ASN A 404 5.86 -15.14 21.63
CA ASN A 404 5.04 -16.35 21.60
C ASN A 404 4.11 -16.48 22.82
N ASP A 405 4.59 -16.12 24.01
CA ASP A 405 3.77 -16.15 25.23
C ASP A 405 2.62 -15.13 25.20
N ILE A 406 2.84 -13.95 24.61
CA ILE A 406 1.78 -12.95 24.37
C ILE A 406 0.73 -13.51 23.41
N LEU A 407 1.15 -14.09 22.27
CA LEU A 407 0.24 -14.73 21.31
C LEU A 407 -0.59 -15.83 21.99
N LYS A 408 0.05 -16.69 22.77
CA LYS A 408 -0.60 -17.76 23.51
C LYS A 408 -1.67 -17.23 24.45
N ALA A 409 -1.40 -16.13 25.15
CA ALA A 409 -2.34 -15.49 26.06
C ALA A 409 -3.56 -14.93 25.31
N TYR A 410 -3.34 -14.28 24.16
CA TYR A 410 -4.43 -13.79 23.31
C TYR A 410 -5.28 -14.92 22.72
N LYS A 411 -4.66 -15.96 22.14
CA LYS A 411 -5.36 -17.16 21.66
C LYS A 411 -6.18 -17.86 22.73
N ALA A 412 -5.68 -17.91 23.97
CA ALA A 412 -6.42 -18.50 25.08
C ALA A 412 -7.64 -17.66 25.48
N HIS A 413 -7.53 -16.33 25.40
CA HIS A 413 -8.60 -15.39 25.72
C HIS A 413 -9.69 -15.32 24.63
N ASP A 414 -9.27 -15.39 23.37
CA ASP A 414 -10.17 -15.33 22.22
C ASP A 414 -9.69 -16.21 21.05
N LYS A 415 -10.55 -17.13 20.61
CA LYS A 415 -10.24 -18.12 19.55
C LYS A 415 -10.87 -17.79 18.21
N ARG A 416 -11.47 -16.61 18.06
CA ARG A 416 -12.21 -16.21 16.85
C ARG A 416 -11.32 -15.73 15.70
N HIS A 417 -10.05 -15.44 16.00
CA HIS A 417 -9.09 -14.82 15.09
C HIS A 417 -7.89 -15.74 14.90
N LEU A 418 -7.21 -15.58 13.76
CA LEU A 418 -5.85 -16.04 13.56
C LEU A 418 -4.88 -15.02 14.15
N TYR A 419 -3.74 -15.49 14.63
CA TYR A 419 -2.74 -14.64 15.27
C TYR A 419 -1.38 -14.82 14.62
N VAL A 420 -0.62 -13.73 14.56
CA VAL A 420 0.77 -13.72 14.12
C VAL A 420 1.59 -12.80 15.00
N GLN A 421 2.86 -13.14 15.21
CA GLN A 421 3.82 -12.36 15.98
C GLN A 421 3.98 -10.91 15.49
N GLY A 422 3.57 -10.62 14.26
CA GLY A 422 3.69 -9.33 13.61
C GLY A 422 4.09 -9.49 12.15
N SER A 423 4.18 -8.37 11.45
CA SER A 423 4.54 -8.36 10.04
C SER A 423 6.00 -7.96 9.84
N ASN A 424 6.72 -8.68 8.97
CA ASN A 424 8.16 -8.45 8.69
C ASN A 424 9.07 -8.54 9.93
N ASN A 425 8.64 -9.28 10.95
CA ASN A 425 9.43 -9.53 12.16
C ASN A 425 10.69 -10.33 11.85
N PHE A 426 11.78 -10.01 12.54
CA PHE A 426 13.08 -10.66 12.33
C PHE A 426 13.50 -10.73 10.85
N GLN A 427 13.20 -9.69 10.07
CA GLN A 427 13.29 -9.63 8.61
C GLN A 427 14.46 -10.41 7.96
N PHE A 428 15.68 -10.30 8.50
CA PHE A 428 16.88 -10.94 7.95
C PHE A 428 17.17 -12.35 8.49
N THR A 429 16.51 -12.74 9.58
CA THR A 429 16.57 -14.06 10.22
C THR A 429 15.14 -14.52 10.55
N PRO A 430 14.26 -14.63 9.54
CA PRO A 430 12.84 -14.88 9.75
C PRO A 430 12.64 -16.22 10.45
N CYS A 431 11.56 -16.31 11.22
CA CYS A 431 11.15 -17.54 11.89
C CYS A 431 9.65 -17.58 12.07
N ILE A 432 9.11 -18.77 12.23
CA ILE A 432 7.71 -19.03 12.60
C ILE A 432 7.70 -19.44 14.08
N LEU A 433 6.91 -18.75 14.89
CA LEU A 433 6.70 -19.10 16.29
C LEU A 433 5.64 -20.21 16.42
N PRO A 434 5.66 -21.03 17.49
CA PRO A 434 4.66 -22.07 17.71
C PRO A 434 3.20 -21.59 17.66
N GLU A 435 2.95 -20.35 18.08
CA GLU A 435 1.61 -19.74 18.08
C GLU A 435 1.34 -18.85 16.85
N ASP A 436 2.18 -18.87 15.82
CA ASP A 436 1.86 -18.23 14.54
C ASP A 436 0.88 -19.10 13.74
N ASP A 437 -0.24 -18.53 13.30
CA ASP A 437 -1.19 -19.20 12.40
C ASP A 437 -0.85 -18.98 10.92
N PHE A 438 -0.05 -17.96 10.60
CA PHE A 438 0.44 -17.64 9.26
C PHE A 438 1.76 -16.87 9.32
N PHE A 439 2.45 -16.78 8.19
CA PHE A 439 3.69 -16.01 8.05
C PHE A 439 3.44 -14.76 7.21
N SER A 440 3.81 -13.58 7.74
CA SER A 440 3.75 -12.29 7.02
C SER A 440 5.14 -11.68 6.96
N GLY A 441 5.72 -11.61 5.77
CA GLY A 441 7.09 -11.12 5.62
C GLY A 441 7.51 -10.88 4.18
N VAL A 442 8.75 -10.42 4.04
CA VAL A 442 9.31 -10.05 2.74
C VAL A 442 10.30 -11.10 2.22
N ARG A 443 10.86 -11.93 3.09
CA ARG A 443 11.90 -12.90 2.73
C ARG A 443 11.90 -14.11 3.67
N PHE A 444 12.43 -15.25 3.21
CA PHE A 444 12.68 -16.46 4.02
C PHE A 444 14.13 -16.63 4.45
N GLY A 445 14.98 -15.71 4.01
CA GLY A 445 16.41 -15.65 4.30
C GLY A 445 16.99 -14.45 3.57
N ARG A 446 18.32 -14.29 3.62
CA ARG A 446 18.99 -13.14 3.01
C ARG A 446 18.63 -12.93 1.53
N ASP A 447 18.74 -14.01 0.75
CA ASP A 447 18.61 -13.97 -0.72
C ASP A 447 17.31 -14.62 -1.23
N ARG A 448 16.46 -15.13 -0.32
CA ARG A 448 15.16 -15.75 -0.65
C ARG A 448 14.02 -14.73 -0.52
N LEU A 449 13.89 -13.88 -1.54
CA LEU A 449 13.00 -12.72 -1.58
C LEU A 449 11.60 -13.05 -2.12
N ILE A 450 10.54 -12.69 -1.41
CA ILE A 450 9.14 -12.88 -1.85
C ILE A 450 8.45 -11.57 -2.25
N ARG A 451 9.22 -10.59 -2.72
CA ARG A 451 8.72 -9.32 -3.29
C ARG A 451 9.42 -8.97 -4.60
N GLY A 452 8.78 -8.14 -5.40
CA GLY A 452 9.30 -7.61 -6.66
C GLY A 452 10.31 -6.49 -6.49
N SER A 453 10.23 -5.73 -5.39
CA SER A 453 11.10 -4.57 -5.13
C SER A 453 11.57 -4.45 -3.67
N TYR A 454 12.74 -3.84 -3.48
CA TYR A 454 13.40 -3.57 -2.20
C TYR A 454 14.17 -2.24 -2.25
N ALA A 455 14.39 -1.64 -1.09
CA ALA A 455 15.33 -0.55 -0.94
C ALA A 455 16.77 -1.00 -1.22
N MET A 456 17.59 -0.11 -1.79
CA MET A 456 19.01 -0.39 -2.05
C MET A 456 19.81 -0.71 -0.78
N CYS A 457 19.43 -0.10 0.35
CA CYS A 457 20.03 -0.41 1.66
C CYS A 457 19.72 -1.84 2.13
N ASP A 458 18.74 -2.52 1.54
CA ASP A 458 18.26 -3.84 1.93
C ASP A 458 18.61 -4.95 0.95
N ALA A 459 19.49 -4.65 -0.02
CA ALA A 459 19.91 -5.54 -1.09
C ALA A 459 20.26 -6.97 -0.60
N PRO A 460 19.99 -8.03 -1.39
CA PRO A 460 19.70 -8.00 -2.83
C PRO A 460 18.33 -7.39 -3.21
N LEU A 461 18.27 -6.80 -4.41
CA LEU A 461 17.06 -6.19 -4.96
C LEU A 461 16.13 -7.24 -5.57
N GLY A 462 14.85 -6.89 -5.71
CA GLY A 462 13.83 -7.82 -6.19
C GLY A 462 13.89 -8.04 -7.71
N HIS A 463 13.12 -9.01 -8.20
CA HIS A 463 13.15 -9.42 -9.61
C HIS A 463 12.62 -8.34 -10.57
N ILE A 464 11.69 -7.47 -10.14
CA ILE A 464 11.20 -6.36 -10.98
C ILE A 464 12.28 -5.28 -11.16
N GLN A 465 13.18 -5.13 -10.19
CA GLN A 465 14.31 -4.19 -10.28
C GLN A 465 15.49 -4.72 -11.08
N THR A 466 15.67 -6.04 -11.16
CA THR A 466 16.93 -6.66 -11.59
C THR A 466 16.83 -7.58 -12.80
N GLN A 467 15.64 -8.09 -13.10
CA GLN A 467 15.43 -9.03 -14.21
C GLN A 467 14.67 -8.37 -15.34
N ARG A 468 14.93 -8.87 -16.55
CA ARG A 468 14.20 -8.45 -17.74
C ARG A 468 12.68 -8.71 -17.57
N PRO A 469 11.80 -7.77 -17.94
CA PRO A 469 10.37 -7.94 -17.86
C PRO A 469 9.89 -9.23 -18.52
N SER A 470 9.12 -10.02 -17.78
CA SER A 470 8.53 -11.28 -18.26
C SER A 470 7.28 -11.64 -17.44
N THR A 471 6.50 -12.60 -17.91
CA THR A 471 5.33 -13.11 -17.17
C THR A 471 5.50 -14.56 -16.70
N ALA A 472 6.72 -15.09 -16.77
CA ALA A 472 7.03 -16.50 -16.51
C ALA A 472 7.24 -16.85 -15.02
N GLY A 473 7.57 -15.87 -14.18
CA GLY A 473 7.95 -16.12 -12.78
C GLY A 473 6.83 -16.63 -11.87
N SER A 474 7.19 -17.13 -10.69
CA SER A 474 6.31 -17.29 -9.52
C SER A 474 7.18 -17.27 -8.26
N TYR A 475 6.58 -17.08 -7.09
CA TYR A 475 7.27 -17.15 -5.80
C TYR A 475 7.37 -18.56 -5.24
N ASP A 476 6.75 -19.57 -5.88
CA ASP A 476 6.78 -20.96 -5.41
C ASP A 476 8.21 -21.48 -5.18
N PRO A 477 9.18 -21.27 -6.10
CA PRO A 477 10.56 -21.74 -5.90
C PRO A 477 11.29 -21.02 -4.75
N VAL A 478 10.83 -19.83 -4.36
CA VAL A 478 11.40 -19.08 -3.23
C VAL A 478 10.78 -19.53 -1.91
N ILE A 479 9.48 -19.85 -1.90
CA ILE A 479 8.75 -20.34 -0.73
C ILE A 479 9.20 -21.77 -0.39
N CYS A 480 9.29 -22.64 -1.39
CA CYS A 480 9.75 -24.02 -1.26
C CYS A 480 10.77 -24.34 -2.36
N PRO A 481 12.08 -24.18 -2.09
CA PRO A 481 13.13 -24.46 -3.06
C PRO A 481 13.22 -25.95 -3.40
N ASP A 482 13.59 -26.27 -4.66
CA ASP A 482 13.92 -27.64 -5.04
C ASP A 482 15.20 -28.09 -4.31
N CYS A 483 15.21 -29.32 -3.77
CA CYS A 483 16.30 -29.90 -2.97
C CYS A 483 17.71 -29.84 -3.62
N ALA A 484 17.79 -29.56 -4.92
CA ALA A 484 19.04 -29.44 -5.68
C ALA A 484 19.67 -28.03 -5.65
N SER A 485 18.97 -27.01 -5.16
CA SER A 485 19.43 -25.61 -5.09
C SER A 485 19.92 -25.17 -3.72
N ALA A 486 19.86 -26.05 -2.72
CA ALA A 486 20.30 -25.81 -1.35
C ALA A 486 21.84 -25.79 -1.23
N GLN A 487 22.47 -24.73 -1.72
CA GLN A 487 23.81 -24.33 -1.30
C GLN A 487 23.71 -23.04 -0.50
N THR A 488 23.37 -23.14 0.78
CA THR A 488 23.62 -22.05 1.72
C THR A 488 25.13 -21.97 1.95
N THR A 489 25.72 -20.82 1.63
CA THR A 489 27.08 -20.52 2.09
C THR A 489 26.98 -20.26 3.60
N PRO A 490 27.79 -20.91 4.46
CA PRO A 490 27.74 -20.67 5.90
C PRO A 490 28.04 -19.18 6.15
N SER A 491 27.11 -18.45 6.76
CA SER A 491 27.41 -17.11 7.24
C SER A 491 28.21 -17.25 8.53
N GLU A 492 29.43 -16.74 8.54
CA GLU A 492 30.17 -16.48 9.78
C GLU A 492 29.28 -15.68 10.75
N ASN A 493 29.49 -15.86 12.07
CA ASN A 493 28.84 -15.06 13.12
C ASN A 493 29.21 -13.56 12.98
N VAL A 494 28.60 -12.88 12.02
CA VAL A 494 28.84 -11.48 11.69
C VAL A 494 27.70 -10.65 12.25
N THR A 495 28.06 -9.57 12.96
CA THR A 495 27.10 -8.53 13.34
C THR A 495 26.97 -7.56 12.16
N ARG A 496 25.74 -7.24 11.73
CA ARG A 496 25.49 -6.29 10.62
C ARG A 496 24.41 -5.29 10.94
N GLN A 497 24.54 -4.11 10.32
CA GLN A 497 23.54 -3.05 10.34
C GLN A 497 22.46 -3.28 9.27
N ILE A 498 21.21 -3.20 9.68
CA ILE A 498 20.00 -3.38 8.87
C ILE A 498 19.07 -2.17 8.99
N GLN A 499 18.22 -1.91 7.99
CA GLN A 499 17.16 -0.89 8.10
C GLN A 499 16.16 -1.34 9.18
N TYR A 500 15.70 -0.38 9.97
CA TYR A 500 14.71 -0.59 11.03
C TYR A 500 13.79 0.63 11.11
N GLY A 501 12.62 0.53 10.49
CA GLY A 501 11.81 1.71 10.17
C GLY A 501 12.57 2.81 9.48
N THR A 502 12.51 4.04 10.00
CA THR A 502 13.27 5.17 9.45
C THR A 502 14.73 5.21 9.93
N GLY A 503 15.16 4.22 10.72
CA GLY A 503 16.49 4.12 11.32
C GLY A 503 17.26 2.84 10.97
N VAL A 504 18.27 2.51 11.79
CA VAL A 504 19.21 1.39 11.57
C VAL A 504 19.40 0.60 12.87
N LYS A 505 19.56 -0.73 12.78
CA LYS A 505 19.81 -1.63 13.91
C LYS A 505 20.91 -2.64 13.63
N GLU A 506 21.70 -3.01 14.65
CA GLU A 506 22.68 -4.10 14.57
C GLU A 506 22.09 -5.45 14.96
N VAL A 507 22.29 -6.47 14.12
CA VAL A 507 21.81 -7.84 14.31
C VAL A 507 22.94 -8.84 14.13
N ARG A 508 23.00 -9.85 15.01
CA ARG A 508 23.90 -11.00 14.87
C ARG A 508 23.21 -12.08 14.02
N LEU A 509 23.85 -12.45 12.91
CA LEU A 509 23.41 -13.56 12.07
C LEU A 509 24.02 -14.85 12.63
N GLY A 510 23.17 -15.82 12.99
CA GLY A 510 23.59 -17.18 13.39
C GLY A 510 23.31 -18.19 12.28
N GLU A 511 23.76 -19.43 12.45
CA GLU A 511 23.40 -20.57 11.59
C GLU A 511 21.89 -20.83 11.71
N THR A 512 21.09 -20.36 10.76
CA THR A 512 19.65 -20.64 10.71
C THR A 512 19.39 -21.83 9.78
N GLU A 513 18.68 -22.83 10.30
CA GLU A 513 18.01 -23.83 9.46
C GLU A 513 17.14 -23.14 8.40
N GLU A 514 17.03 -23.77 7.23
CA GLU A 514 16.30 -23.20 6.12
C GLU A 514 14.79 -23.11 6.43
N LEU A 515 14.23 -21.90 6.42
CA LEU A 515 12.80 -21.68 6.67
C LEU A 515 11.96 -22.12 5.45
N ILE A 516 11.17 -23.17 5.63
CA ILE A 516 10.17 -23.63 4.66
C ILE A 516 8.81 -23.63 5.39
N PRO A 517 7.91 -22.69 5.06
CA PRO A 517 6.64 -22.58 5.75
C PRO A 517 5.67 -23.70 5.36
N ASP A 518 5.02 -24.30 6.36
CA ASP A 518 3.89 -25.22 6.24
C ASP A 518 2.57 -24.59 6.72
N ILE A 519 2.56 -23.25 6.80
CA ILE A 519 1.42 -22.38 7.09
C ILE A 519 1.24 -21.37 5.94
N PRO A 520 0.10 -20.64 5.86
CA PRO A 520 -0.14 -19.65 4.82
C PRO A 520 0.91 -18.54 4.83
N VAL A 521 1.34 -18.12 3.64
CA VAL A 521 2.35 -17.06 3.45
C VAL A 521 1.67 -15.83 2.86
N ILE A 522 1.85 -14.68 3.51
CA ILE A 522 1.52 -13.36 2.99
C ILE A 522 2.81 -12.66 2.60
N SER A 523 2.90 -12.24 1.34
CA SER A 523 3.95 -11.32 0.93
C SER A 523 3.60 -9.91 1.42
N HIS A 524 4.41 -9.41 2.33
CA HIS A 524 4.14 -8.17 3.06
C HIS A 524 4.68 -6.94 2.34
N GLU A 525 3.91 -5.86 2.28
CA GLU A 525 4.33 -4.57 1.70
C GLU A 525 4.95 -4.72 0.31
N ILE A 526 4.18 -5.34 -0.59
CA ILE A 526 4.56 -5.47 -2.00
C ILE A 526 4.23 -4.20 -2.77
N GLY A 527 4.94 -3.98 -3.87
CA GLY A 527 4.70 -2.87 -4.77
C GLY A 527 4.89 -1.52 -4.10
N GLN A 528 6.12 -1.01 -4.16
CA GLN A 528 6.55 0.30 -3.63
C GLN A 528 7.22 1.10 -4.74
N TYR A 529 6.45 1.39 -5.79
CA TYR A 529 6.94 1.98 -7.04
C TYR A 529 6.66 3.49 -7.05
N GLU A 530 7.68 4.30 -6.78
CA GLU A 530 7.54 5.75 -6.67
C GLU A 530 7.04 6.39 -7.98
N THR A 531 6.13 7.35 -7.86
CA THR A 531 5.65 8.20 -8.96
C THR A 531 6.12 9.64 -8.76
N PHE A 532 6.35 10.36 -9.86
CA PHE A 532 6.68 11.77 -9.79
C PHE A 532 5.50 12.57 -9.20
N PRO A 533 5.71 13.65 -8.41
CA PRO A 533 4.60 14.36 -7.76
C PRO A 533 3.54 14.94 -8.70
N ASP A 534 2.26 14.77 -8.34
CA ASP A 534 1.13 15.48 -8.94
C ASP A 534 0.85 16.78 -8.19
N PHE A 535 1.31 17.90 -8.76
CA PHE A 535 1.11 19.21 -8.14
C PHE A 535 -0.32 19.75 -8.26
N SER A 536 -1.19 19.12 -9.06
CA SER A 536 -2.60 19.52 -9.15
C SER A 536 -3.39 19.18 -7.88
N GLU A 537 -2.87 18.26 -7.06
CA GLU A 537 -3.50 17.84 -5.80
C GLU A 537 -3.39 18.91 -4.69
N ILE A 538 -2.44 19.85 -4.79
CA ILE A 538 -2.13 20.83 -3.73
C ILE A 538 -3.38 21.57 -3.23
N ASP A 539 -4.29 21.96 -4.13
CA ASP A 539 -5.47 22.75 -3.79
C ASP A 539 -6.60 21.91 -3.15
N ARG A 540 -6.48 20.58 -3.15
CA ARG A 540 -7.45 19.66 -2.56
C ARG A 540 -7.31 19.53 -1.03
N TYR A 541 -6.12 19.83 -0.50
CA TYR A 541 -5.83 19.83 0.93
C TYR A 541 -6.43 21.06 1.64
N THR A 542 -7.74 21.07 1.74
CA THR A 542 -8.54 22.17 2.33
C THR A 542 -8.72 22.06 3.84
N GLY A 543 -8.33 20.92 4.43
CA GLY A 543 -8.50 20.60 5.83
C GLY A 543 -7.34 21.05 6.73
N VAL A 544 -7.12 20.31 7.82
CA VAL A 544 -6.12 20.63 8.83
C VAL A 544 -4.69 20.40 8.33
N LEU A 545 -4.43 19.29 7.62
CA LEU A 545 -3.11 19.00 7.10
C LEU A 545 -2.86 19.74 5.79
N GLN A 546 -1.64 20.26 5.65
CA GLN A 546 -1.22 21.12 4.55
C GLN A 546 -0.07 20.47 3.77
N PRO A 547 -0.09 20.52 2.42
CA PRO A 547 0.87 19.83 1.56
C PRO A 547 2.13 20.69 1.32
N GLU A 548 2.80 21.12 2.40
CA GLU A 548 4.01 21.93 2.29
C GLU A 548 5.15 21.20 1.57
N ASN A 549 5.24 19.88 1.73
CA ASN A 549 6.09 18.98 0.95
C ASN A 549 5.90 19.19 -0.56
N LEU A 550 4.68 19.04 -1.08
CA LEU A 550 4.37 19.21 -2.50
C LEU A 550 4.65 20.64 -2.98
N ARG A 551 4.37 21.66 -2.16
CA ARG A 551 4.71 23.06 -2.47
C ARG A 551 6.22 23.28 -2.58
N ILE A 552 7.01 22.65 -1.70
CA ILE A 552 8.48 22.68 -1.76
C ILE A 552 8.99 21.97 -3.01
N PHE A 553 8.47 20.79 -3.32
CA PHE A 553 8.86 20.02 -4.50
C PHE A 553 8.56 20.79 -5.79
N ARG A 554 7.37 21.42 -5.89
CA ARG A 554 7.01 22.28 -7.02
C ARG A 554 7.98 23.44 -7.19
N LYS A 555 8.29 24.16 -6.10
CA LYS A 555 9.26 25.27 -6.14
C LYS A 555 10.66 24.84 -6.58
N ARG A 556 11.11 23.64 -6.17
CA ARG A 556 12.40 23.08 -6.61
C ARG A 556 12.40 22.78 -8.11
N LEU A 557 11.32 22.20 -8.63
CA LEU A 557 11.17 21.92 -10.06
C LEU A 557 11.09 23.20 -10.90
N GLU A 558 10.37 24.22 -10.41
CA GLU A 558 10.32 25.57 -11.01
C GLU A 558 11.73 26.19 -11.06
N ALA A 559 12.50 26.11 -9.97
CA ALA A 559 13.87 26.60 -9.92
C ALA A 559 14.82 25.85 -10.86
N ALA A 560 14.54 24.58 -11.16
CA ALA A 560 15.27 23.78 -12.16
C ALA A 560 14.85 24.10 -13.62
N GLY A 561 13.82 24.92 -13.84
CA GLY A 561 13.31 25.24 -15.18
C GLY A 561 12.60 24.04 -15.84
N LEU A 562 11.96 23.18 -15.03
CA LEU A 562 11.31 21.94 -15.48
C LEU A 562 9.81 21.89 -15.15
N ALA A 563 9.21 23.00 -14.71
CA ALA A 563 7.80 23.05 -14.31
C ALA A 563 6.84 22.56 -15.41
N ASP A 564 7.12 22.90 -16.68
CA ASP A 564 6.29 22.50 -17.83
C ASP A 564 6.27 20.99 -18.07
N PHE A 565 7.22 20.24 -17.49
CA PHE A 565 7.30 18.78 -17.62
C PHE A 565 6.59 18.04 -16.49
N ALA A 566 6.11 18.72 -15.45
CA ALA A 566 5.60 18.06 -14.24
C ALA A 566 4.50 17.03 -14.53
N ALA A 567 3.49 17.41 -15.32
CA ALA A 567 2.38 16.53 -15.69
C ALA A 567 2.84 15.34 -16.56
N ASP A 568 3.83 15.56 -17.42
CA ASP A 568 4.40 14.53 -18.27
C ASP A 568 5.23 13.53 -17.48
N TYR A 569 6.04 14.00 -16.53
CA TYR A 569 6.79 13.14 -15.61
C TYR A 569 5.87 12.34 -14.71
N PHE A 570 4.85 12.97 -14.12
CA PHE A 570 3.84 12.31 -13.30
C PHE A 570 3.17 11.17 -14.07
N TYR A 571 2.63 11.47 -15.26
CA TYR A 571 1.97 10.46 -16.05
C TYR A 571 2.93 9.35 -16.49
N SER A 572 4.11 9.68 -17.03
CA SER A 572 5.03 8.67 -17.56
C SER A 572 5.62 7.77 -16.47
N SER A 573 6.05 8.34 -15.33
CA SER A 573 6.51 7.55 -14.19
C SER A 573 5.38 6.69 -13.61
N GLY A 574 4.17 7.23 -13.50
CA GLY A 574 2.98 6.49 -13.08
C GLY A 574 2.66 5.29 -13.98
N ARG A 575 2.76 5.45 -15.30
CA ARG A 575 2.50 4.35 -16.25
C ARG A 575 3.51 3.21 -16.10
N LEU A 576 4.77 3.51 -15.82
CA LEU A 576 5.78 2.51 -15.49
C LEU A 576 5.47 1.85 -14.14
N ALA A 577 5.17 2.64 -13.09
CA ALA A 577 4.81 2.10 -11.78
C ALA A 577 3.63 1.12 -11.87
N ALA A 578 2.58 1.46 -12.62
CA ALA A 578 1.44 0.56 -12.87
C ALA A 578 1.84 -0.73 -13.60
N ALA A 579 2.83 -0.69 -14.51
CA ALA A 579 3.35 -1.88 -15.16
C ALA A 579 4.15 -2.75 -14.18
N CYS A 580 4.98 -2.15 -13.32
CA CYS A 580 5.68 -2.86 -12.25
C CYS A 580 4.72 -3.54 -11.27
N TYR A 581 3.64 -2.84 -10.86
CA TYR A 581 2.56 -3.47 -10.07
C TYR A 581 1.91 -4.64 -10.82
N LYS A 582 1.60 -4.48 -12.11
CA LYS A 582 1.02 -5.57 -12.90
C LYS A 582 1.91 -6.82 -12.89
N GLU A 583 3.21 -6.65 -13.15
CA GLU A 583 4.15 -7.77 -13.15
C GLU A 583 4.24 -8.46 -11.78
N GLU A 584 4.32 -7.68 -10.70
CA GLU A 584 4.42 -8.22 -9.34
C GLU A 584 3.12 -8.90 -8.86
N LEU A 585 1.96 -8.30 -9.13
CA LEU A 585 0.66 -8.87 -8.75
C LEU A 585 0.33 -10.12 -9.53
N GLU A 586 0.62 -10.15 -10.84
CA GLU A 586 0.54 -11.38 -11.60
C GLU A 586 1.57 -12.41 -11.09
N CYS A 587 2.77 -11.98 -10.65
CA CYS A 587 3.77 -12.81 -9.96
C CYS A 587 3.16 -13.57 -8.79
N ALA A 588 2.53 -12.83 -7.88
CA ALA A 588 1.81 -13.36 -6.73
C ALA A 588 0.67 -14.31 -7.15
N LEU A 589 -0.15 -13.93 -8.14
CA LEU A 589 -1.33 -14.70 -8.54
C LEU A 589 -1.03 -16.02 -9.27
N ARG A 590 0.14 -16.20 -9.91
CA ARG A 590 0.55 -17.54 -10.41
C ARG A 590 1.30 -18.38 -9.36
N SER A 591 1.47 -17.89 -8.14
CA SER A 591 2.16 -18.63 -7.07
C SER A 591 1.15 -19.48 -6.31
N ARG A 592 1.34 -20.81 -6.31
CA ARG A 592 0.48 -21.75 -5.58
C ARG A 592 0.74 -21.76 -4.08
N LEU A 593 1.94 -21.42 -3.64
CA LEU A 593 2.33 -21.48 -2.23
C LEU A 593 2.16 -20.15 -1.50
N LEU A 594 1.70 -19.12 -2.20
CA LEU A 594 1.40 -17.80 -1.64
C LEU A 594 -0.10 -17.72 -1.33
N ALA A 595 -0.45 -17.28 -0.13
CA ALA A 595 -1.83 -17.16 0.34
C ALA A 595 -2.40 -15.75 0.17
N GLY A 596 -1.54 -14.76 -0.07
CA GLY A 596 -1.95 -13.38 -0.28
C GLY A 596 -0.78 -12.42 -0.35
N TYR A 597 -1.11 -11.14 -0.51
CA TYR A 597 -0.19 -10.03 -0.42
C TYR A 597 -0.81 -8.84 0.32
N GLN A 598 0.05 -7.92 0.77
CA GLN A 598 -0.33 -6.62 1.30
C GLN A 598 0.37 -5.53 0.49
N LEU A 599 -0.37 -4.74 -0.29
CA LEU A 599 0.19 -3.60 -1.01
C LEU A 599 0.73 -2.56 -0.03
N LEU A 600 1.82 -1.90 -0.38
CA LEU A 600 2.28 -0.68 0.29
C LEU A 600 2.45 0.44 -0.75
N ASP A 601 1.38 1.11 -1.17
CA ASP A 601 -0.04 0.93 -0.79
C ASP A 601 -0.88 1.17 -2.06
N LEU A 602 -2.18 0.84 -2.05
CA LEU A 602 -3.12 1.20 -3.11
C LEU A 602 -3.27 2.74 -3.24
N GLN A 603 -3.15 3.45 -2.11
CA GLN A 603 -3.19 4.91 -2.01
C GLN A 603 -1.82 5.50 -1.67
N ASP A 604 -1.59 6.76 -2.05
CA ASP A 604 -0.36 7.45 -1.67
C ASP A 604 -0.22 7.56 -0.15
N PHE A 605 0.98 7.29 0.35
CA PHE A 605 1.29 7.30 1.77
C PHE A 605 1.90 8.64 2.16
N SER A 606 1.15 9.40 2.95
CA SER A 606 1.44 10.82 3.21
C SER A 606 2.65 11.11 4.10
N GLY A 607 3.29 10.10 4.68
CA GLY A 607 4.41 10.24 5.61
C GLY A 607 5.65 9.46 5.21
N GLN A 608 6.60 9.29 6.14
CA GLN A 608 7.86 8.55 5.89
C GLN A 608 8.56 8.94 4.58
N GLY A 609 8.75 10.25 4.38
CA GLY A 609 9.42 10.81 3.20
C GLY A 609 8.46 11.31 2.11
N THR A 610 7.14 11.30 2.33
CA THR A 610 6.12 11.50 1.28
C THR A 610 6.21 10.42 0.20
N ALA A 611 5.72 9.22 0.49
CA ALA A 611 5.83 8.09 -0.43
C ALA A 611 4.66 8.07 -1.44
N LEU A 612 4.97 8.50 -2.66
CA LEU A 612 4.02 8.62 -3.77
C LEU A 612 3.93 7.33 -4.58
N VAL A 613 3.65 6.23 -3.91
CA VAL A 613 3.62 4.87 -4.48
C VAL A 613 2.23 4.44 -4.94
N GLY A 614 1.18 5.10 -4.46
CA GLY A 614 -0.19 4.71 -4.69
C GLY A 614 -0.66 4.95 -6.13
N ILE A 615 -1.59 4.13 -6.56
CA ILE A 615 -2.32 4.29 -7.82
C ILE A 615 -3.51 5.23 -7.64
N LEU A 616 -3.99 5.29 -6.40
CA LEU A 616 -4.88 6.30 -5.89
C LEU A 616 -4.08 7.36 -5.12
N ASN A 617 -4.56 8.59 -5.10
CA ASN A 617 -3.97 9.64 -4.28
C ASN A 617 -4.36 9.48 -2.80
N ALA A 618 -3.90 10.38 -1.94
CA ALA A 618 -4.15 10.31 -0.49
C ALA A 618 -5.63 10.45 -0.09
N PHE A 619 -6.51 10.77 -1.05
CA PHE A 619 -7.96 10.87 -0.89
C PHE A 619 -8.72 9.65 -1.46
N MET A 620 -8.02 8.56 -1.81
CA MET A 620 -8.60 7.38 -2.47
C MET A 620 -9.19 7.67 -3.86
N GLU A 621 -8.72 8.70 -4.55
CA GLU A 621 -9.18 9.02 -5.90
C GLU A 621 -8.17 8.59 -6.97
N ASN A 622 -8.68 8.25 -8.15
CA ASN A 622 -7.85 7.82 -9.27
C ASN A 622 -6.94 8.97 -9.76
N LYS A 623 -5.64 8.71 -9.82
CA LYS A 623 -4.58 9.65 -10.24
C LYS A 623 -4.54 9.95 -11.76
N GLY A 624 -5.38 9.30 -12.55
CA GLY A 624 -5.37 9.37 -14.02
C GLY A 624 -4.28 8.52 -14.69
N ILE A 625 -3.53 7.73 -13.90
CA ILE A 625 -2.44 6.87 -14.38
C ILE A 625 -2.97 5.60 -15.07
N ILE A 626 -3.94 4.93 -14.44
CA ILE A 626 -4.54 3.69 -14.94
C ILE A 626 -6.03 3.67 -14.57
N ARG A 627 -6.88 3.25 -15.51
CA ARG A 627 -8.31 3.09 -15.23
C ARG A 627 -8.54 1.87 -14.33
N ARG A 628 -9.51 1.95 -13.43
CA ARG A 628 -9.91 0.83 -12.55
C ARG A 628 -10.14 -0.47 -13.32
N GLU A 629 -10.81 -0.42 -14.47
CA GLU A 629 -11.08 -1.63 -15.26
C GLU A 629 -9.80 -2.29 -15.79
N CYS A 630 -8.74 -1.50 -16.05
CA CYS A 630 -7.43 -2.01 -16.45
C CYS A 630 -6.65 -2.56 -15.25
N TRP A 631 -6.74 -1.92 -14.08
CA TRP A 631 -6.16 -2.43 -12.83
C TRP A 631 -6.75 -3.79 -12.45
N ASN A 632 -8.08 -3.92 -12.55
CA ASN A 632 -8.79 -5.16 -12.24
C ASN A 632 -8.46 -6.33 -13.18
N GLN A 633 -7.74 -6.09 -14.30
CA GLN A 633 -7.23 -7.17 -15.14
C GLN A 633 -6.13 -7.99 -14.45
N PHE A 634 -5.49 -7.44 -13.40
CA PHE A 634 -4.44 -8.11 -12.62
C PHE A 634 -4.61 -8.01 -11.10
N CYS A 635 -5.64 -7.31 -10.63
CA CYS A 635 -6.03 -7.25 -9.22
C CYS A 635 -7.55 -7.42 -9.10
N ALA A 636 -8.02 -8.66 -9.10
CA ALA A 636 -9.43 -9.00 -8.96
C ALA A 636 -9.59 -10.39 -8.32
N PRO A 637 -10.80 -10.75 -7.84
CA PRO A 637 -11.12 -12.11 -7.41
C PRO A 637 -10.76 -13.20 -8.42
N THR A 638 -10.97 -12.94 -9.71
CA THR A 638 -10.67 -13.87 -10.79
C THR A 638 -9.88 -13.15 -11.87
N VAL A 639 -8.67 -13.64 -12.15
CA VAL A 639 -7.72 -13.04 -13.09
C VAL A 639 -7.23 -14.10 -14.07
N ILE A 640 -7.25 -13.78 -15.37
CA ILE A 640 -6.65 -14.61 -16.41
C ILE A 640 -5.24 -14.11 -16.73
N LEU A 641 -4.32 -15.04 -16.89
CA LEU A 641 -2.88 -14.79 -16.91
C LEU A 641 -2.28 -15.44 -18.16
N ALA A 642 -1.38 -14.74 -18.84
CA ALA A 642 -0.49 -15.34 -19.83
C ALA A 642 0.92 -15.43 -19.27
N SER A 643 1.58 -16.57 -19.45
CA SER A 643 2.94 -16.85 -19.02
C SER A 643 3.81 -17.10 -20.24
N PHE A 644 4.75 -16.18 -20.49
CA PHE A 644 5.73 -16.19 -21.57
C PHE A 644 7.04 -15.52 -21.11
N GLN A 645 8.13 -15.81 -21.82
CA GLN A 645 9.49 -15.46 -21.38
C GLN A 645 9.88 -14.00 -21.64
N ASP A 646 9.35 -13.38 -22.69
CA ASP A 646 9.84 -12.08 -23.16
C ASP A 646 8.74 -11.29 -23.88
N TYR A 647 8.71 -9.97 -23.65
CA TYR A 647 7.85 -9.03 -24.37
C TYR A 647 8.44 -8.61 -25.71
N THR A 648 9.75 -8.74 -25.91
CA THR A 648 10.44 -8.43 -27.17
C THR A 648 10.68 -9.70 -27.95
N VAL A 649 10.17 -9.76 -29.19
CA VAL A 649 10.17 -11.00 -29.96
C VAL A 649 10.53 -10.75 -31.41
N GLN A 650 11.09 -11.78 -32.06
CA GLN A 650 11.45 -11.69 -33.46
C GLN A 650 10.22 -11.89 -34.38
N SER A 651 10.18 -11.18 -35.49
CA SER A 651 9.28 -11.43 -36.63
C SER A 651 9.34 -12.91 -37.04
N LYS A 652 8.17 -13.51 -37.32
CA LYS A 652 7.97 -14.95 -37.60
C LYS A 652 8.35 -15.92 -36.48
N SER A 653 8.72 -15.44 -35.29
CA SER A 653 9.01 -16.34 -34.16
C SER A 653 7.75 -17.04 -33.66
N LEU A 654 7.98 -18.17 -33.02
CA LEU A 654 6.96 -18.96 -32.34
C LEU A 654 7.15 -18.77 -30.83
N VAL A 655 6.18 -18.15 -30.16
CA VAL A 655 6.27 -17.81 -28.74
C VAL A 655 5.48 -18.84 -27.93
N PRO A 656 6.13 -19.72 -27.15
CA PRO A 656 5.42 -20.61 -26.24
C PRO A 656 4.73 -19.79 -25.15
N CYS A 657 3.45 -20.02 -24.96
CA CYS A 657 2.63 -19.32 -23.99
C CYS A 657 1.76 -20.31 -23.21
N LYS A 658 1.72 -20.14 -21.90
CA LYS A 658 0.81 -20.86 -21.01
C LYS A 658 -0.25 -19.91 -20.51
N PHE A 659 -1.52 -20.30 -20.61
CA PHE A 659 -2.65 -19.53 -20.11
C PHE A 659 -3.16 -20.13 -18.81
N LEU A 660 -3.25 -19.29 -17.78
CA LEU A 660 -3.72 -19.68 -16.46
C LEU A 660 -4.90 -18.81 -16.04
N VAL A 661 -5.61 -19.27 -15.03
CA VAL A 661 -6.60 -18.48 -14.31
C VAL A 661 -6.39 -18.65 -12.82
N SER A 662 -6.29 -17.54 -12.11
CA SER A 662 -6.37 -17.48 -10.66
C SER A 662 -7.83 -17.16 -10.31
N ASN A 663 -8.58 -18.15 -9.83
CA ASN A 663 -10.00 -18.02 -9.53
C ASN A 663 -10.24 -18.10 -8.02
N TYR A 664 -10.37 -16.97 -7.36
CA TYR A 664 -10.80 -16.88 -5.96
C TYR A 664 -12.20 -16.29 -5.82
N GLY A 665 -12.96 -16.23 -6.92
CA GLY A 665 -14.35 -15.78 -6.96
C GLY A 665 -15.31 -16.64 -6.12
N PRO A 666 -16.61 -16.31 -6.10
CA PRO A 666 -17.59 -16.93 -5.20
C PRO A 666 -17.84 -18.43 -5.45
N ALA A 667 -17.49 -18.94 -6.64
CA ALA A 667 -17.74 -20.32 -7.04
C ALA A 667 -16.72 -20.79 -8.11
N PRO A 668 -16.63 -22.10 -8.37
CA PRO A 668 -16.05 -22.62 -9.60
C PRO A 668 -16.68 -21.99 -10.85
N LEU A 669 -15.92 -21.89 -11.95
CA LEU A 669 -16.43 -21.37 -13.23
C LEU A 669 -16.87 -22.56 -14.10
N GLU A 670 -18.15 -22.58 -14.47
CA GLU A 670 -18.74 -23.62 -15.32
C GLU A 670 -18.80 -23.18 -16.78
N GLN A 671 -18.65 -24.13 -17.71
CA GLN A 671 -18.74 -23.90 -19.16
C GLN A 671 -17.82 -22.76 -19.62
N ALA A 672 -16.61 -22.71 -19.06
CA ALA A 672 -15.68 -21.65 -19.36
C ALA A 672 -15.08 -21.85 -20.75
N GLU A 673 -14.83 -20.75 -21.47
CA GLU A 673 -14.24 -20.75 -22.79
C GLU A 673 -13.20 -19.63 -22.86
N LEU A 674 -11.93 -20.03 -23.03
CA LEU A 674 -10.83 -19.09 -23.21
C LEU A 674 -10.68 -18.78 -24.69
N THR A 675 -10.82 -17.51 -25.05
CA THR A 675 -10.41 -16.97 -26.34
C THR A 675 -9.15 -16.14 -26.18
N PHE A 676 -8.11 -16.43 -26.96
CA PHE A 676 -6.93 -15.58 -27.06
C PHE A 676 -6.68 -15.18 -28.51
N SER A 677 -6.26 -13.93 -28.71
CA SER A 677 -6.08 -13.36 -30.04
C SER A 677 -4.86 -12.45 -30.10
N LEU A 678 -4.19 -12.48 -31.25
CA LEU A 678 -3.15 -11.53 -31.60
C LEU A 678 -3.71 -10.53 -32.61
N SER A 679 -3.49 -9.26 -32.32
CA SER A 679 -3.84 -8.17 -33.22
C SER A 679 -2.69 -7.19 -33.37
N SER A 680 -2.50 -6.69 -34.57
CA SER A 680 -1.61 -5.57 -34.85
C SER A 680 -2.44 -4.32 -35.09
N LYS A 681 -2.00 -3.20 -34.52
CA LYS A 681 -2.35 -1.86 -35.00
C LYS A 681 -1.17 -1.34 -35.79
N SER A 682 -1.42 -0.87 -37.00
CA SER A 682 -0.43 -0.20 -37.82
C SER A 682 -0.13 1.15 -37.16
N ASP A 683 1.11 1.26 -36.68
CA ASP A 683 1.68 2.55 -36.27
C ASP A 683 2.28 3.28 -37.50
N GLY A 684 1.90 2.84 -38.71
CA GLY A 684 2.47 3.27 -40.00
C GLY A 684 3.24 2.18 -40.78
N SER A 685 3.30 0.92 -40.31
CA SER A 685 4.01 -0.18 -40.99
C SER A 685 3.10 -1.22 -41.66
N SER A 686 3.65 -1.97 -42.62
CA SER A 686 2.98 -2.85 -43.60
C SER A 686 2.23 -4.10 -43.06
N CYS A 687 1.87 -4.12 -41.78
CA CYS A 687 1.07 -5.21 -41.19
C CYS A 687 -0.41 -4.98 -41.46
N ARG A 688 -1.19 -6.04 -41.67
CA ARG A 688 -2.66 -5.91 -41.80
C ARG A 688 -3.23 -5.51 -40.45
N ASP A 689 -3.93 -4.37 -40.39
CA ASP A 689 -4.68 -3.97 -39.21
C ASP A 689 -5.72 -5.02 -38.84
N GLY A 690 -5.80 -5.33 -37.55
CA GLY A 690 -6.80 -6.22 -36.99
C GLY A 690 -6.24 -7.54 -36.45
N ILE A 691 -7.15 -8.46 -36.16
CA ILE A 691 -6.85 -9.78 -35.59
C ILE A 691 -6.33 -10.69 -36.70
N PHE A 692 -5.11 -11.22 -36.54
CA PHE A 692 -4.50 -12.15 -37.49
C PHE A 692 -4.31 -13.56 -36.94
N TYR A 693 -4.42 -13.73 -35.61
CA TYR A 693 -4.45 -15.02 -34.94
C TYR A 693 -5.56 -14.99 -33.89
N LYS A 694 -6.38 -16.04 -33.84
CA LYS A 694 -7.41 -16.23 -32.82
C LYS A 694 -7.60 -17.71 -32.60
N GLU A 695 -7.62 -18.10 -31.34
CA GLU A 695 -7.95 -19.46 -30.92
C GLU A 695 -8.91 -19.40 -29.74
N THR A 696 -9.75 -20.43 -29.66
CA THR A 696 -10.77 -20.58 -28.63
C THR A 696 -10.69 -21.99 -28.09
N VAL A 697 -10.50 -22.12 -26.78
CA VAL A 697 -10.29 -23.40 -26.08
C VAL A 697 -11.36 -23.53 -24.99
N PRO A 698 -12.19 -24.59 -25.02
CA PRO A 698 -13.15 -24.85 -23.96
C PRO A 698 -12.46 -25.39 -22.70
N ALA A 699 -12.91 -24.93 -21.53
CA ALA A 699 -12.53 -25.38 -20.21
C ALA A 699 -13.81 -25.79 -19.44
N ALA A 700 -14.03 -27.09 -19.25
CA ALA A 700 -15.31 -27.60 -18.76
C ALA A 700 -15.69 -27.06 -17.37
N GLU A 701 -14.79 -27.15 -16.40
CA GLU A 701 -14.96 -26.61 -15.05
C GLU A 701 -13.62 -26.11 -14.52
N ILE A 702 -13.59 -24.88 -14.01
CA ILE A 702 -12.41 -24.26 -13.40
C ILE A 702 -12.68 -24.16 -11.89
N PRO A 703 -11.99 -24.96 -11.06
CA PRO A 703 -12.15 -24.87 -9.62
C PRO A 703 -11.64 -23.53 -9.08
N ARG A 704 -11.92 -23.24 -7.81
CA ARG A 704 -11.24 -22.13 -7.14
C ARG A 704 -9.76 -22.45 -6.89
N GLY A 705 -8.92 -21.43 -6.86
CA GLY A 705 -7.47 -21.50 -6.86
C GLY A 705 -6.88 -21.27 -8.26
N LEU A 706 -5.61 -21.65 -8.43
CA LEU A 706 -4.87 -21.49 -9.67
C LEU A 706 -5.02 -22.71 -10.59
N SER A 707 -5.51 -22.50 -11.80
CA SER A 707 -5.68 -23.54 -12.83
C SER A 707 -4.95 -23.19 -14.12
N THR A 708 -4.44 -24.19 -14.84
CA THR A 708 -3.96 -24.04 -16.22
C THR A 708 -5.12 -24.26 -17.17
N LEU A 709 -5.36 -23.31 -18.09
CA LEU A 709 -6.43 -23.37 -19.08
C LEU A 709 -5.96 -24.01 -20.38
N ALA A 710 -4.82 -23.55 -20.90
CA ALA A 710 -4.27 -24.00 -22.16
C ALA A 710 -2.77 -23.72 -22.25
N GLU A 711 -2.09 -24.43 -23.15
CA GLU A 711 -0.75 -24.12 -23.60
C GLU A 711 -0.80 -24.01 -25.13
N ALA A 712 -0.23 -22.93 -25.68
CA ALA A 712 -0.25 -22.67 -27.11
C ALA A 712 1.09 -22.08 -27.56
N ILE A 713 1.35 -22.21 -28.86
CA ILE A 713 2.50 -21.57 -29.51
C ILE A 713 1.96 -20.45 -30.38
N LEU A 714 2.23 -19.21 -29.98
CA LEU A 714 1.70 -18.02 -30.63
C LEU A 714 2.59 -17.62 -31.81
N PRO A 715 2.06 -17.59 -33.05
CA PRO A 715 2.84 -17.21 -34.22
C PRO A 715 2.92 -15.68 -34.34
N MET A 716 4.14 -15.13 -34.24
CA MET A 716 4.37 -13.70 -34.47
C MET A 716 4.28 -13.38 -35.97
N PRO A 717 3.73 -12.21 -36.34
CA PRO A 717 3.51 -11.86 -37.74
C PRO A 717 4.85 -11.66 -38.47
N GLU A 718 4.81 -11.81 -39.79
CA GLU A 718 5.89 -11.32 -40.64
C GLU A 718 5.78 -9.80 -40.79
N THR A 719 6.83 -9.10 -40.37
CA THR A 719 6.92 -7.65 -40.43
C THR A 719 8.21 -7.21 -41.14
N LYS A 720 8.15 -6.09 -41.86
CA LYS A 720 9.31 -5.45 -42.53
C LYS A 720 9.90 -4.30 -41.73
N ALA A 721 9.16 -3.83 -40.73
CA ALA A 721 9.57 -2.82 -39.77
C ALA A 721 9.07 -3.27 -38.38
N PRO A 722 9.67 -2.78 -37.30
CA PRO A 722 9.20 -3.07 -35.96
C PRO A 722 7.73 -2.68 -35.77
N CYS A 723 6.99 -3.43 -34.96
CA CYS A 723 5.60 -3.11 -34.66
C CYS A 723 5.15 -3.64 -33.28
N ARG A 724 3.99 -3.16 -32.84
CA ARG A 724 3.30 -3.67 -31.64
C ARG A 724 2.29 -4.73 -32.00
N VAL A 725 2.25 -5.81 -31.22
CA VAL A 725 1.23 -6.87 -31.31
C VAL A 725 0.57 -7.03 -29.95
N ALA A 726 -0.74 -6.79 -29.88
CA ALA A 726 -1.52 -7.00 -28.67
C ALA A 726 -1.98 -8.47 -28.59
N LEU A 727 -1.64 -9.13 -27.48
CA LEU A 727 -2.23 -10.39 -27.05
C LEU A 727 -3.40 -10.09 -26.12
N LYS A 728 -4.63 -10.30 -26.61
CA LYS A 728 -5.84 -10.15 -25.83
C LYS A 728 -6.36 -11.50 -25.39
N LEU A 729 -6.60 -11.65 -24.09
CA LEU A 729 -7.26 -12.80 -23.47
C LEU A 729 -8.69 -12.43 -23.11
N GLN A 730 -9.59 -13.39 -23.30
CA GLN A 730 -11.01 -13.27 -22.97
C GLN A 730 -11.50 -14.61 -22.44
N LEU A 731 -12.02 -14.64 -21.22
CA LEU A 731 -12.62 -15.83 -20.62
C LEU A 731 -14.11 -15.58 -20.44
N GLU A 732 -14.91 -16.30 -21.21
CA GLU A 732 -16.36 -16.32 -21.09
C GLU A 732 -16.76 -17.52 -20.25
N TYR A 733 -17.70 -17.36 -19.32
CA TYR A 733 -18.18 -18.47 -18.50
C TYR A 733 -19.62 -18.21 -18.04
N THR A 734 -20.32 -19.28 -17.68
CA THR A 734 -21.62 -19.20 -17.01
C THR A 734 -21.44 -19.28 -15.51
N GLY A 735 -21.91 -18.26 -14.79
CA GLY A 735 -22.07 -18.36 -13.34
C GLY A 735 -23.37 -19.09 -12.99
N THR A 736 -23.46 -19.61 -11.76
CA THR A 736 -24.74 -20.06 -11.22
C THR A 736 -25.73 -18.89 -11.15
N GLY A 737 -26.64 -18.79 -12.12
CA GLY A 737 -27.78 -17.86 -12.10
C GLY A 737 -27.56 -16.41 -12.62
N THR A 738 -26.49 -16.12 -13.37
CA THR A 738 -26.23 -14.78 -13.96
C THR A 738 -25.87 -14.85 -15.46
N PRO A 739 -26.03 -13.76 -16.24
CA PRO A 739 -25.62 -13.73 -17.65
C PRO A 739 -24.11 -13.99 -17.80
N SER A 740 -23.68 -14.43 -18.99
CA SER A 740 -22.27 -14.68 -19.33
C SER A 740 -21.36 -13.56 -18.82
N LEU A 741 -20.51 -13.88 -17.84
CA LEU A 741 -19.50 -12.97 -17.32
C LEU A 741 -18.25 -13.10 -18.19
N ASN A 742 -17.54 -11.99 -18.38
CA ASN A 742 -16.41 -11.91 -19.27
C ASN A 742 -15.24 -11.24 -18.55
N ILE A 743 -14.16 -12.00 -18.40
CA ILE A 743 -12.90 -11.52 -17.82
C ILE A 743 -11.90 -11.34 -18.95
N SER A 744 -11.11 -10.28 -18.91
CA SER A 744 -10.11 -10.01 -19.94
C SER A 744 -8.78 -9.56 -19.32
N ASN A 745 -7.71 -9.87 -20.03
CA ASN A 745 -6.37 -9.34 -19.75
C ASN A 745 -5.65 -9.13 -21.09
N GLU A 746 -4.66 -8.24 -21.12
CA GLU A 746 -3.95 -7.84 -22.32
C GLU A 746 -2.45 -7.66 -22.08
N TYR A 747 -1.67 -8.07 -23.07
CA TYR A 747 -0.22 -7.94 -23.11
C TYR A 747 0.20 -7.35 -24.47
N THR A 748 1.33 -6.66 -24.52
CA THR A 748 1.84 -6.08 -25.77
C THR A 748 3.24 -6.61 -26.08
N PHE A 749 3.34 -7.38 -27.15
CA PHE A 749 4.62 -7.79 -27.73
C PHE A 749 5.19 -6.69 -28.63
N TRP A 750 6.50 -6.52 -28.56
CA TRP A 750 7.28 -5.66 -29.45
C TRP A 750 8.00 -6.57 -30.46
N VAL A 751 7.53 -6.56 -31.70
CA VAL A 751 7.97 -7.49 -32.75
C VAL A 751 8.98 -6.80 -33.65
N TYR A 752 10.17 -7.38 -33.78
CA TYR A 752 11.29 -6.82 -34.55
C TYR A 752 11.70 -7.76 -35.70
N PRO A 753 11.91 -7.26 -36.93
CA PRO A 753 12.57 -8.06 -37.97
C PRO A 753 14.00 -8.43 -37.56
N ALA A 754 14.44 -9.64 -37.92
CA ALA A 754 15.78 -10.14 -37.60
C ALA A 754 16.89 -9.44 -38.41
N GLU A 755 16.56 -9.08 -39.65
CA GLU A 755 17.46 -8.36 -40.54
C GLU A 755 17.33 -6.86 -40.28
N VAL A 756 18.37 -6.29 -39.70
CA VAL A 756 18.50 -4.84 -39.48
C VAL A 756 19.26 -4.25 -40.68
N PRO A 757 18.82 -3.11 -41.24
CA PRO A 757 19.54 -2.44 -42.31
C PRO A 757 20.98 -2.09 -41.92
N ALA A 758 21.86 -2.02 -42.93
CA ALA A 758 23.25 -1.63 -42.72
C ALA A 758 23.34 -0.12 -42.51
N ILE A 759 24.17 0.29 -41.54
CA ILE A 759 24.40 1.71 -41.26
C ILE A 759 25.11 2.35 -42.46
N PRO A 760 24.63 3.50 -42.96
CA PRO A 760 25.25 4.25 -44.04
C PRO A 760 26.72 4.62 -43.74
N GLU A 761 27.60 4.46 -44.73
CA GLU A 761 29.04 4.74 -44.59
C GLU A 761 29.36 6.23 -44.32
N ASP A 762 28.44 7.15 -44.65
CA ASP A 762 28.60 8.59 -44.45
C ASP A 762 28.21 9.06 -43.03
N ILE A 763 27.75 8.16 -42.16
CA ILE A 763 27.47 8.46 -40.75
C ILE A 763 28.68 8.12 -39.88
N HIS A 764 29.20 9.13 -39.19
CA HIS A 764 30.29 8.94 -38.24
C HIS A 764 29.75 8.46 -36.88
N ILE A 765 29.95 7.18 -36.57
CA ILE A 765 29.70 6.65 -35.22
C ILE A 765 30.93 6.88 -34.36
N ILE A 766 30.76 7.66 -33.28
CA ILE A 766 31.85 8.07 -32.38
C ILE A 766 31.52 7.63 -30.96
N ARG A 767 32.52 7.18 -30.20
CA ARG A 767 32.31 6.73 -28.80
C ARG A 767 33.11 7.49 -27.75
N ASP A 768 34.16 8.18 -28.14
CA ASP A 768 35.01 8.94 -27.23
C ASP A 768 35.01 10.43 -27.55
N LYS A 769 35.22 11.24 -26.50
CA LYS A 769 35.22 12.70 -26.59
C LYS A 769 36.34 13.23 -27.50
N ALA A 770 37.49 12.58 -27.55
CA ALA A 770 38.63 13.04 -28.33
C ALA A 770 38.36 12.91 -29.85
N ALA A 771 37.77 11.79 -30.27
CA ALA A 771 37.32 11.57 -31.65
C ALA A 771 36.19 12.53 -32.04
N LEU A 772 35.25 12.81 -31.12
CA LEU A 772 34.19 13.80 -31.33
C LEU A 772 34.79 15.19 -31.57
N LYS A 773 35.69 15.63 -30.69
CA LYS A 773 36.41 16.90 -30.82
C LYS A 773 37.17 16.99 -32.14
N LYS A 774 37.84 15.92 -32.56
CA LYS A 774 38.57 15.88 -33.84
C LYS A 774 37.63 16.10 -35.03
N ILE A 775 36.43 15.50 -35.02
CA ILE A 775 35.45 15.67 -36.10
C ILE A 775 34.83 17.08 -36.11
N LEU A 776 34.56 17.66 -34.94
CA LEU A 776 34.05 19.03 -34.79
C LEU A 776 35.05 20.11 -35.27
N GLN A 777 36.35 19.83 -35.19
CA GLN A 777 37.43 20.78 -35.56
C GLN A 777 37.92 20.60 -37.00
N GLN A 778 37.50 19.54 -37.69
CA GLN A 778 37.84 19.31 -39.09
C GLN A 778 37.13 20.33 -40.00
N THR A 779 37.90 21.19 -40.64
CA THR A 779 37.45 22.09 -41.70
C THR A 779 37.26 21.30 -43.00
N GLU A 780 36.06 21.37 -43.60
CA GLU A 780 35.81 20.78 -44.93
C GLU A 780 36.17 21.75 -46.05
N GLU A 781 36.57 21.20 -47.21
CA GLU A 781 36.79 21.96 -48.45
C GLU A 781 35.48 22.52 -49.04
N ASN A 782 34.31 22.03 -48.59
CA ASN A 782 32.99 22.40 -49.09
C ASN A 782 32.09 22.83 -47.92
N ALA A 783 32.01 24.14 -47.64
CA ALA A 783 31.32 24.70 -46.46
C ALA A 783 29.78 24.50 -46.41
N ALA A 784 29.20 23.70 -47.31
CA ALA A 784 27.76 23.51 -47.47
C ALA A 784 27.23 22.12 -47.05
N SER A 785 28.10 21.12 -46.83
CA SER A 785 27.70 19.79 -46.35
C SER A 785 27.66 19.73 -44.83
N ILE A 786 26.53 19.27 -44.26
CA ILE A 786 26.41 19.02 -42.81
C ILE A 786 26.95 17.61 -42.52
N LYS A 787 27.92 17.49 -41.60
CA LYS A 787 28.41 16.18 -41.16
C LYS A 787 27.38 15.48 -40.28
N LYS A 788 27.20 14.18 -40.49
CA LYS A 788 26.26 13.34 -39.75
C LYS A 788 27.03 12.56 -38.68
N VAL A 789 26.73 12.81 -37.42
CA VAL A 789 27.43 12.18 -36.30
C VAL A 789 26.42 11.48 -35.39
N LEU A 790 26.64 10.19 -35.16
CA LEU A 790 26.00 9.46 -34.08
C LEU A 790 27.01 9.30 -32.95
N PHE A 791 26.76 9.96 -31.82
CA PHE A 791 27.63 9.91 -30.67
C PHE A 791 27.08 8.95 -29.60
N LEU A 792 27.84 7.90 -29.32
CA LEU A 792 27.54 6.83 -28.35
C LEU A 792 28.62 6.81 -27.25
N PRO A 793 28.62 7.78 -26.31
CA PRO A 793 29.70 7.95 -25.36
C PRO A 793 29.98 6.68 -24.54
N THR A 794 31.24 6.30 -24.39
CA THR A 794 31.65 5.20 -23.49
C THR A 794 31.51 5.60 -22.03
N PHE A 795 31.02 4.69 -21.19
CA PHE A 795 30.68 4.99 -19.80
C PHE A 795 31.85 4.81 -18.83
N GLN A 796 32.21 5.89 -18.16
CA GLN A 796 32.80 5.85 -16.83
C GLN A 796 31.89 6.63 -15.88
N ALA A 797 31.81 6.21 -14.62
CA ALA A 797 31.09 6.96 -13.60
C ALA A 797 31.72 8.36 -13.49
N ASN A 798 30.91 9.41 -13.68
CA ASN A 798 31.36 10.80 -13.61
C ASN A 798 30.28 11.71 -13.02
N ALA A 799 30.66 12.96 -12.73
CA ALA A 799 29.76 13.97 -12.16
C ALA A 799 28.75 14.56 -13.16
N HIS A 800 28.76 14.14 -14.43
CA HIS A 800 27.95 14.71 -15.52
C HIS A 800 26.89 13.73 -16.04
N SER A 801 26.75 12.56 -15.42
CA SER A 801 25.81 11.52 -15.86
C SER A 801 25.22 10.71 -14.71
N ILE A 802 23.98 10.30 -14.88
CA ILE A 802 23.25 9.41 -13.96
C ILE A 802 23.08 8.04 -14.63
N GLU A 803 23.32 6.97 -13.86
CA GLU A 803 23.13 5.60 -14.32
C GLU A 803 21.67 5.33 -14.73
N GLY A 804 21.45 4.54 -15.77
CA GLY A 804 20.12 4.12 -16.17
C GLY A 804 19.60 2.99 -15.29
N THR A 805 18.34 3.09 -14.86
CA THR A 805 17.62 2.01 -14.16
C THR A 805 16.22 1.93 -14.75
N TYR A 806 15.78 0.72 -15.11
CA TYR A 806 14.49 0.55 -15.78
C TYR A 806 13.30 0.69 -14.83
N CYS A 807 13.38 0.05 -13.66
CA CYS A 807 12.34 0.14 -12.63
C CYS A 807 12.34 1.55 -12.03
N THR A 808 11.17 2.04 -11.64
CA THR A 808 11.07 3.29 -10.86
C THR A 808 11.69 3.09 -9.48
N ASP A 809 12.09 4.19 -8.83
CA ASP A 809 12.73 4.15 -7.53
C ASP A 809 11.81 3.57 -6.45
N PHE A 810 12.43 2.99 -5.43
CA PHE A 810 11.73 2.35 -4.33
C PHE A 810 11.24 3.41 -3.33
N TRP A 811 9.92 3.46 -3.12
CA TRP A 811 9.23 4.20 -2.05
C TRP A 811 9.40 5.73 -2.04
N CYS A 812 10.61 6.22 -1.74
CA CYS A 812 10.94 7.64 -1.64
C CYS A 812 12.47 7.81 -1.69
N TYR A 813 12.95 8.42 -2.78
CA TYR A 813 14.39 8.60 -3.01
C TYR A 813 15.13 9.32 -1.86
N PRO A 814 14.71 10.53 -1.41
CA PRO A 814 15.45 11.27 -0.38
C PRO A 814 15.61 10.52 0.94
N MET A 815 14.60 9.77 1.34
CA MET A 815 14.65 8.98 2.58
C MET A 815 15.62 7.82 2.44
N PHE A 816 15.49 7.00 1.39
CA PHE A 816 16.33 5.82 1.21
C PHE A 816 17.77 6.15 0.81
N ARG A 817 18.02 7.30 0.19
CA ARG A 817 19.37 7.87 0.06
C ARG A 817 20.02 8.08 1.43
N LYS A 818 19.35 8.83 2.32
CA LYS A 818 19.88 9.13 3.67
C LYS A 818 20.12 7.85 4.47
N ILE A 819 19.21 6.87 4.38
CA ILE A 819 19.38 5.57 5.05
C ILE A 819 20.60 4.84 4.49
N SER A 820 20.71 4.68 3.16
CA SER A 820 21.89 4.06 2.54
C SER A 820 23.21 4.72 2.96
N GLU A 821 23.27 6.05 2.93
CA GLU A 821 24.44 6.83 3.37
C GLU A 821 24.79 6.53 4.84
N SER A 822 23.78 6.53 5.73
CA SER A 822 23.99 6.26 7.16
C SER A 822 24.52 4.85 7.46
N MET A 823 24.19 3.89 6.60
CA MET A 823 24.62 2.49 6.69
C MET A 823 25.93 2.21 5.94
N GLY A 824 26.52 3.21 5.27
CA GLY A 824 27.68 3.02 4.39
C GLY A 824 27.40 2.09 3.21
N LYS A 825 26.16 2.03 2.73
CA LYS A 825 25.71 1.21 1.61
C LYS A 825 25.57 2.05 0.32
N PRO A 826 25.56 1.42 -0.87
CA PRO A 826 25.29 2.13 -2.11
C PRO A 826 23.97 2.90 -2.06
N VAL A 827 23.99 4.12 -2.58
CA VAL A 827 22.83 4.99 -2.70
C VAL A 827 21.97 4.53 -3.89
N PRO A 828 20.62 4.53 -3.77
CA PRO A 828 19.75 4.26 -4.91
C PRO A 828 20.02 5.23 -6.06
N VAL A 829 19.75 4.80 -7.30
CA VAL A 829 19.89 5.69 -8.46
C VAL A 829 18.84 6.79 -8.43
N GLY A 830 17.59 6.49 -8.05
CA GLY A 830 16.54 7.49 -7.89
C GLY A 830 15.95 8.02 -9.18
N THR A 831 15.90 7.22 -10.24
CA THR A 831 15.23 7.59 -11.51
C THR A 831 13.87 6.90 -11.60
N LEU A 832 12.93 7.54 -12.31
CA LEU A 832 11.51 7.19 -12.29
C LEU A 832 11.00 6.72 -13.67
N GLY A 833 11.90 6.18 -14.49
CA GLY A 833 11.63 5.76 -15.86
C GLY A 833 11.89 6.83 -16.92
N LEU A 834 11.22 6.73 -18.06
CA LEU A 834 11.43 7.56 -19.24
C LEU A 834 10.21 8.43 -19.55
N PHE A 835 10.47 9.67 -19.96
CA PHE A 835 9.56 10.51 -20.74
C PHE A 835 10.04 10.55 -22.19
N ILE A 836 9.19 10.09 -23.11
CA ILE A 836 9.54 9.89 -24.53
C ILE A 836 8.67 10.79 -25.41
N ARG A 837 9.30 11.52 -26.32
CA ARG A 837 8.62 12.27 -27.38
C ARG A 837 8.31 11.32 -28.55
N GLU A 838 7.32 10.45 -28.38
CA GLU A 838 7.00 9.36 -29.33
C GLU A 838 6.81 9.79 -30.79
N GLY A 839 6.33 11.03 -31.03
CA GLY A 839 6.18 11.60 -32.38
C GLY A 839 7.46 12.19 -32.99
N HIS A 840 8.61 12.10 -32.32
CA HIS A 840 9.86 12.68 -32.81
C HIS A 840 10.39 11.88 -34.02
N PRO A 841 10.83 12.54 -35.11
CA PRO A 841 11.33 11.85 -36.30
C PRO A 841 12.51 10.88 -36.07
N ALA A 842 13.26 11.06 -34.97
CA ALA A 842 14.34 10.16 -34.56
C ALA A 842 13.86 8.77 -34.09
N LEU A 843 12.59 8.64 -33.73
CA LEU A 843 11.98 7.40 -33.25
C LEU A 843 11.00 6.81 -34.26
N ALA A 844 10.95 7.32 -35.49
CA ALA A 844 9.95 6.94 -36.49
C ALA A 844 9.97 5.44 -36.83
N ASP A 845 11.16 4.83 -36.80
CA ASP A 845 11.35 3.40 -37.09
C ASP A 845 11.53 2.56 -35.81
N PHE A 846 11.27 3.16 -34.63
CA PHE A 846 11.31 2.52 -33.32
C PHE A 846 9.98 2.75 -32.57
N PRO A 847 9.00 1.82 -32.70
CA PRO A 847 7.73 1.91 -31.99
C PRO A 847 7.95 2.06 -30.49
N CYS A 848 7.32 3.08 -29.93
CA CYS A 848 7.41 3.39 -28.52
C CYS A 848 6.11 4.04 -28.04
N THR A 849 6.02 4.23 -26.73
CA THR A 849 5.02 5.07 -26.09
C THR A 849 5.73 6.21 -25.38
N ARG A 850 4.99 7.23 -24.94
CA ARG A 850 5.46 8.33 -24.08
C ARG A 850 6.21 7.93 -22.79
N TYR A 851 6.19 6.66 -22.39
CA TYR A 851 6.69 6.16 -21.11
C TYR A 851 7.48 4.84 -21.29
N SER A 852 8.25 4.45 -20.27
CA SER A 852 9.03 3.21 -20.26
C SER A 852 8.18 1.98 -20.53
N THR A 853 8.65 1.11 -21.42
CA THR A 853 8.04 -0.17 -21.76
C THR A 853 9.14 -1.22 -21.98
N PRO A 854 8.84 -2.53 -21.95
CA PRO A 854 9.86 -3.59 -21.87
C PRO A 854 10.99 -3.55 -22.91
N GLN A 855 10.73 -3.07 -24.12
CA GLN A 855 11.74 -2.94 -25.18
C GLN A 855 12.87 -1.95 -24.85
N TRP A 856 12.67 -1.07 -23.86
CA TRP A 856 13.70 -0.15 -23.38
C TRP A 856 14.65 -0.78 -22.36
N TRP A 857 14.36 -1.99 -21.83
CA TRP A 857 15.13 -2.61 -20.74
C TRP A 857 16.64 -2.66 -21.05
N ASP A 858 17.04 -3.28 -22.15
CA ASP A 858 18.46 -3.47 -22.47
C ASP A 858 19.17 -2.12 -22.70
N ILE A 859 18.48 -1.16 -23.29
CA ILE A 859 19.00 0.19 -23.58
C ILE A 859 19.20 0.94 -22.27
N VAL A 860 18.19 0.99 -21.41
CA VAL A 860 18.24 1.74 -20.13
C VAL A 860 19.26 1.13 -19.19
N MET A 861 19.24 -0.20 -19.01
CA MET A 861 20.15 -0.89 -18.09
C MET A 861 21.62 -0.83 -18.53
N ASN A 862 21.90 -0.44 -19.77
CA ASN A 862 23.25 -0.23 -20.30
C ASN A 862 23.51 1.24 -20.69
N SER A 863 22.85 2.18 -20.00
CA SER A 863 22.96 3.62 -20.26
C SER A 863 23.48 4.43 -19.07
N ARG A 864 23.99 5.63 -19.36
CA ARG A 864 24.15 6.70 -18.36
C ARG A 864 23.68 8.03 -18.93
N SER A 865 22.51 8.50 -18.51
CA SER A 865 21.88 9.72 -19.03
C SER A 865 22.72 10.97 -18.72
N THR A 866 22.94 11.82 -19.71
CA THR A 866 23.70 13.08 -19.56
C THR A 866 22.88 14.10 -18.77
N ILE A 867 23.51 14.81 -17.84
CA ILE A 867 22.90 15.96 -17.16
C ILE A 867 22.94 17.18 -18.11
N LEU A 868 21.78 17.62 -18.59
CA LEU A 868 21.60 18.71 -19.56
C LEU A 868 21.10 20.01 -18.91
N ASP A 869 21.30 20.14 -17.60
CA ASP A 869 20.86 21.31 -16.83
C ASP A 869 21.37 22.62 -17.44
N ARG A 870 20.51 23.63 -17.45
CA ARG A 870 20.83 24.98 -17.95
C ARG A 870 21.31 25.03 -19.40
N THR A 871 20.94 24.03 -20.21
CA THR A 871 21.13 24.05 -21.66
C THR A 871 19.79 24.25 -22.38
N ASP A 872 19.84 24.70 -23.63
CA ASP A 872 18.69 24.76 -24.54
C ASP A 872 18.40 23.38 -25.18
N ILE A 873 19.15 22.34 -24.80
CA ILE A 873 18.97 20.99 -25.32
C ILE A 873 17.71 20.40 -24.69
N VAL A 874 16.80 19.96 -25.55
CA VAL A 874 15.56 19.29 -25.18
C VAL A 874 15.68 17.81 -25.56
N PRO A 875 15.64 16.88 -24.59
CA PRO A 875 15.74 15.47 -24.90
C PRO A 875 14.58 14.95 -25.74
N ILE A 876 14.90 14.04 -26.65
CA ILE A 876 13.96 13.21 -27.41
C ILE A 876 13.45 12.08 -26.50
N VAL A 877 14.40 11.42 -25.82
CA VAL A 877 14.14 10.45 -24.75
C VAL A 877 14.82 10.97 -23.50
N GLN A 878 14.00 11.26 -22.50
CA GLN A 878 14.43 11.83 -21.23
C GLN A 878 14.27 10.79 -20.12
N THR A 879 15.32 10.57 -19.34
CA THR A 879 15.18 9.85 -18.07
C THR A 879 14.57 10.80 -17.04
N ILE A 880 13.55 10.36 -16.33
CA ILE A 880 12.88 11.15 -15.30
C ILE A 880 13.72 11.05 -14.03
N ASP A 881 14.23 12.19 -13.57
CA ASP A 881 14.96 12.29 -12.30
C ASP A 881 13.98 12.41 -11.12
N ASN A 882 14.45 12.17 -9.89
CA ASN A 882 13.63 12.40 -8.70
C ASN A 882 13.44 13.89 -8.39
N PHE A 883 12.43 14.16 -7.57
CA PHE A 883 12.01 15.51 -7.18
C PHE A 883 12.98 16.23 -6.21
N GLU A 884 14.01 15.56 -5.68
CA GLU A 884 15.05 16.20 -4.86
C GLU A 884 16.13 16.83 -5.75
N ARG A 885 16.61 16.10 -6.76
CA ARG A 885 17.68 16.56 -7.67
C ARG A 885 17.17 17.40 -8.84
N ASN A 886 16.08 16.96 -9.49
CA ASN A 886 15.48 17.60 -10.66
C ASN A 886 16.45 17.85 -11.84
N HIS A 887 17.36 16.93 -12.14
CA HIS A 887 18.20 17.05 -13.34
C HIS A 887 17.38 16.85 -14.62
N ARG A 888 17.73 17.59 -15.67
CA ARG A 888 17.27 17.29 -17.04
C ARG A 888 18.16 16.20 -17.64
N LEU A 889 17.74 14.94 -17.53
CA LEU A 889 18.57 13.79 -17.94
C LEU A 889 18.30 13.35 -19.39
N GLY A 890 19.24 13.59 -20.30
CA GLY A 890 19.13 13.18 -21.70
C GLY A 890 19.66 11.77 -21.96
N LEU A 891 18.78 10.84 -22.35
CA LEU A 891 19.16 9.52 -22.89
C LEU A 891 19.40 9.62 -24.40
N VAL A 892 18.50 10.28 -25.12
CA VAL A 892 18.61 10.56 -26.56
C VAL A 892 18.29 12.03 -26.82
N TYR A 893 19.16 12.73 -27.54
CA TYR A 893 18.97 14.13 -27.91
C TYR A 893 19.76 14.48 -29.18
N GLU A 894 19.35 15.55 -29.88
CA GLU A 894 20.02 16.00 -31.09
C GLU A 894 20.39 17.49 -31.03
N VAL A 895 21.53 17.85 -31.62
CA VAL A 895 22.06 19.21 -31.66
C VAL A 895 22.76 19.52 -32.99
N TYR A 896 22.86 20.81 -33.32
CA TYR A 896 23.81 21.32 -34.30
C TYR A 896 25.04 21.92 -33.59
N CYS A 897 26.24 21.50 -34.00
CA CYS A 897 27.50 22.04 -33.47
C CYS A 897 28.57 22.05 -34.56
N ASN A 898 29.20 23.21 -34.83
CA ASN A 898 30.23 23.39 -35.87
C ASN A 898 29.94 22.69 -37.22
N ASN A 899 28.73 22.89 -37.78
CA ASN A 899 28.29 22.27 -39.05
C ASN A 899 28.12 20.74 -39.00
N CYS A 900 28.06 20.14 -37.81
CA CYS A 900 27.66 18.76 -37.60
C CYS A 900 26.22 18.70 -37.09
N HIS A 901 25.41 17.80 -37.65
CA HIS A 901 24.20 17.31 -36.99
C HIS A 901 24.58 16.10 -36.14
N ILE A 902 24.37 16.21 -34.83
CA ILE A 902 24.81 15.21 -33.86
C ILE A 902 23.58 14.66 -33.15
N ILE A 903 23.37 13.36 -33.24
CA ILE A 903 22.47 12.64 -32.34
C ILE A 903 23.34 11.97 -31.29
N THR A 904 23.04 12.23 -30.02
CA THR A 904 23.66 11.53 -28.90
C THR A 904 22.70 10.51 -28.34
N CYS A 905 23.14 9.25 -28.20
CA CYS A 905 22.45 8.23 -27.42
C CYS A 905 23.40 7.75 -26.33
N THR A 906 23.03 7.94 -25.08
CA THR A 906 23.88 7.59 -23.93
C THR A 906 23.74 6.12 -23.53
N ALA A 907 23.46 5.25 -24.50
CA ALA A 907 23.62 3.79 -24.43
C ALA A 907 24.50 3.40 -25.63
N ASP A 908 25.52 2.56 -25.43
CA ASP A 908 26.32 2.06 -26.57
C ASP A 908 25.52 0.97 -27.31
N LEU A 909 24.62 1.40 -28.19
CA LEU A 909 23.74 0.53 -28.95
C LEU A 909 24.52 -0.49 -29.81
N THR A 910 25.74 -0.14 -30.22
CA THR A 910 26.60 -1.04 -31.02
C THR A 910 27.22 -2.17 -30.20
N ALA A 911 27.27 -2.04 -28.86
CA ALA A 911 27.69 -3.10 -27.95
C ALA A 911 26.55 -4.07 -27.62
N LEU A 912 25.29 -3.70 -27.85
CA LEU A 912 24.10 -4.49 -27.52
C LEU A 912 23.68 -5.41 -28.68
N THR A 913 24.59 -6.27 -29.14
CA THR A 913 24.37 -7.13 -30.32
C THR A 913 23.28 -8.19 -30.14
N ASP A 914 22.93 -8.53 -28.90
CA ASP A 914 21.88 -9.52 -28.60
C ASP A 914 20.50 -8.88 -28.38
N SER A 915 20.40 -7.54 -28.45
CA SER A 915 19.15 -6.81 -28.26
C SER A 915 18.61 -6.27 -29.59
N LEU A 916 17.58 -6.93 -30.14
CA LEU A 916 16.86 -6.43 -31.32
C LEU A 916 16.31 -5.01 -31.13
N PRO A 917 15.74 -4.63 -29.95
CA PRO A 917 15.36 -3.24 -29.71
C PRO A 917 16.53 -2.25 -29.85
N ALA A 918 17.71 -2.56 -29.29
CA ALA A 918 18.87 -1.67 -29.38
C ALA A 918 19.36 -1.49 -30.83
N GLN A 919 19.37 -2.58 -31.62
CA GLN A 919 19.75 -2.52 -33.04
C GLN A 919 18.76 -1.71 -33.88
N TRP A 920 17.46 -1.84 -33.63
CA TRP A 920 16.44 -1.06 -34.35
C TRP A 920 16.37 0.40 -33.88
N LEU A 921 16.67 0.70 -32.61
CA LEU A 921 16.85 2.08 -32.19
C LEU A 921 18.06 2.70 -32.90
N LEU A 922 19.18 1.99 -33.00
CA LEU A 922 20.36 2.43 -33.72
C LEU A 922 20.02 2.78 -35.18
N GLU A 923 19.28 1.91 -35.86
CA GLU A 923 18.80 2.16 -37.22
C GLU A 923 17.87 3.40 -37.31
N SER A 924 16.92 3.55 -36.38
CA SER A 924 16.02 4.71 -36.39
C SER A 924 16.78 6.04 -36.22
N LEU A 925 17.85 6.05 -35.42
CA LEU A 925 18.70 7.24 -35.25
C LEU A 925 19.55 7.53 -36.49
N THR A 926 20.05 6.50 -37.18
CA THR A 926 20.83 6.68 -38.43
C THR A 926 19.94 7.19 -39.57
N VAL A 927 18.72 6.65 -39.74
CA VAL A 927 17.73 7.16 -40.72
C VAL A 927 17.40 8.62 -40.48
N ARG A 928 17.32 9.05 -39.21
CA ARG A 928 17.11 10.47 -38.87
C ARG A 928 18.29 11.36 -39.28
N LEU A 929 19.52 10.87 -39.12
CA LEU A 929 20.73 11.57 -39.56
C LEU A 929 20.82 11.65 -41.09
N GLU A 930 20.35 10.65 -41.82
CA GLU A 930 20.32 10.72 -43.29
C GLU A 930 19.45 11.86 -43.83
N LYS A 931 18.31 12.11 -43.17
CA LYS A 931 17.35 13.17 -43.53
C LYS A 931 17.81 14.58 -43.16
N SER A 932 19.01 14.75 -42.60
CA SER A 932 19.59 16.03 -42.21
C SER A 932 19.79 16.96 -43.41
N GLY A 933 19.26 18.19 -43.35
CA GLY A 933 19.44 19.19 -44.41
C GLY A 933 18.35 19.23 -45.49
N MET A 934 17.35 18.34 -45.45
CA MET A 934 16.14 18.48 -46.27
C MET A 934 15.16 19.45 -45.60
N LYS A 935 15.07 20.71 -46.07
CA LYS A 935 13.91 21.56 -45.72
C LYS A 935 12.65 20.84 -46.18
N SER A 936 11.77 20.47 -45.25
CA SER A 936 10.42 20.00 -45.59
C SER A 936 9.69 21.15 -46.29
N VAL A 937 9.48 21.00 -47.59
CA VAL A 937 8.50 21.79 -48.32
C VAL A 937 7.16 21.15 -48.02
N GLN A 938 6.34 21.86 -47.24
CA GLN A 938 4.88 21.69 -47.11
C GLN A 938 4.38 20.33 -46.58
N ASP A 939 3.92 20.33 -45.33
CA ASP A 939 2.56 19.89 -45.00
C ASP A 939 2.08 20.61 -43.73
N GLY A 940 0.91 21.23 -43.82
CA GLY A 940 0.53 22.43 -43.06
C GLY A 940 0.09 22.25 -41.60
N HIS A 941 0.44 21.17 -40.89
CA HIS A 941 0.02 20.98 -39.49
C HIS A 941 1.05 20.21 -38.63
N SER A 942 2.19 20.84 -38.33
CA SER A 942 2.91 20.73 -37.04
C SER A 942 4.11 21.69 -37.09
N SER A 943 4.37 22.42 -36.00
CA SER A 943 5.57 23.26 -35.91
C SER A 943 6.81 22.36 -35.98
N PRO A 944 7.83 22.67 -36.81
CA PRO A 944 9.07 21.90 -36.77
C PRO A 944 9.71 22.09 -35.39
N LEU A 945 10.00 21.00 -34.68
CA LEU A 945 10.86 21.04 -33.51
C LEU A 945 12.24 21.53 -33.99
N GLU A 946 12.59 22.78 -33.68
CA GLU A 946 13.90 23.34 -34.06
C GLU A 946 15.01 22.62 -33.28
N ILE A 947 16.00 22.09 -34.00
CA ILE A 947 17.18 21.46 -33.41
C ILE A 947 18.07 22.56 -32.81
N PRO A 948 18.42 22.48 -31.51
CA PRO A 948 19.21 23.52 -30.87
C PRO A 948 20.63 23.57 -31.45
N THR A 949 21.13 24.78 -31.69
CA THR A 949 22.53 25.00 -32.06
C THR A 949 23.35 25.33 -30.82
N VAL A 950 24.40 24.57 -30.56
CA VAL A 950 25.24 24.67 -29.35
C VAL A 950 26.70 24.94 -29.72
N SER A 951 27.42 25.64 -28.83
CA SER A 951 28.85 25.86 -29.03
C SER A 951 29.65 24.57 -28.78
N GLU A 952 30.79 24.42 -29.44
CA GLU A 952 31.71 23.28 -29.22
C GLU A 952 32.11 23.15 -27.74
N GLU A 953 32.45 24.27 -27.09
CA GLU A 953 32.84 24.29 -25.68
C GLU A 953 31.69 23.79 -24.79
N THR A 954 30.49 24.32 -25.00
CA THR A 954 29.28 23.91 -24.25
C THR A 954 29.01 22.43 -24.45
N PHE A 955 29.01 21.94 -25.70
CA PHE A 955 28.69 20.55 -25.99
C PHE A 955 29.72 19.56 -25.46
N LEU A 956 31.02 19.84 -25.67
CA LEU A 956 32.09 18.98 -25.16
C LEU A 956 32.22 19.02 -23.62
N SER A 957 31.71 20.06 -22.95
CA SER A 957 31.67 20.13 -21.49
C SER A 957 30.72 19.14 -20.84
N LEU A 958 29.74 18.61 -21.59
CA LEU A 958 28.77 17.61 -21.11
C LEU A 958 29.41 16.24 -20.90
N PHE A 959 30.59 16.01 -21.46
CA PHE A 959 31.28 14.72 -21.45
C PHE A 959 32.64 14.85 -20.79
N THR A 960 33.04 13.85 -20.01
CA THR A 960 34.41 13.74 -19.49
C THR A 960 35.36 13.26 -20.58
N GLU A 961 36.67 13.51 -20.40
CA GLU A 961 37.70 12.89 -21.26
C GLU A 961 37.75 11.38 -21.13
#